data_AF-A0A7C4G5C9-F1
#
_entry.id   AF-A0A7C4G5C9-F1
#
_cell.length_a   1.000
_cell.length_b   1.000
_cell.length_c   1.000
_cell.angle_alpha   90.00
_cell.angle_beta   90.00
_cell.angle_gamma   90.00
#
_symmetry.space_group_name_H-M   'P 1'
#
loop_
_entity.id
_entity.type
_entity.pdbx_description
1 polymer ?
#
loop_
_entity_poly.entity_id
_entity_poly.type
_entity_poly.pdbx_seq_one_letter_code
_entity_poly.pdbx_strand_id
1 'polypeptide(L)'
;MDWRPRIRSEGSITAPGMNAEPTNEIQELLARQERLEKELAEMRRHLLAALERQESHVDRLDQRLSHVQARAAVAYQEVRSIMNSRTWRTLVKMGGVALNLGRWFRSVGRAHLGGEGLLRLRCEEPASEGPFSGVIRITGWAVSSAGIDRVELRLGDANIQPVRFGLYRPDVAKHYPEAAQSDRCGFFARLDTLALPNGLHTVYVSAVDRAGRRAQVPVEIEIDHRRCQIDDYSRWINEFEIRDPEQIRVKLASFTLKPLISILVPVYRTRPAFLERAIRSVLAQSYPHWELCLVDDCSMSPEIDALLAGFAAADSRVRFAQLSENSGISAASNVALEMARGEFIGLLDHDDELAEDALFHVVDAINHEPEADILYSDEDHIDDDGRRSDPFFKPDWSPYTILSENYVTHLMVLRREIALSCGGFRSEADLSQDHDILLRASLKARRIVHIPRILYHWRTNLWYHRSTRASDSAGDERIVNSQREALECYLRTAGIEGAVEPGRYPDRWRVRYPLPEDPPRVAAVIPCGGRMEMLTRCIETFTSITKYPNYEIWVVDNSRAAEVEAYAKACAAKGLPIHHVDWRNRRFNYSAMNNDAAALTSAPLLLFLNDDICIVEPEWLTAMVELATRPNVGAVGARLLFPDGRIQHAGLVVGLFGVAGHAFKGCFGDERTYFDFPDIIRDVSAVTAACMLVRRDIFEKVGGFDEKLFPVAYNDVDLCLKIRQAGYRVVYTPHATLHHYEAVSKAPEDIDPRPEETAAFRAKWQPVIDRDPFYNPNLTLDSEDYALRKRPNGGPHFGH
;
A
#
# COMPACT_ATOMS: atom_id res chain seq x y z
N MET A 1 24.00 34.07 35.91
CA MET A 1 23.64 34.16 37.34
C MET A 1 24.73 33.46 38.13
N ASP A 2 25.39 34.23 38.97
CA ASP A 2 26.33 33.78 40.00
C ASP A 2 25.77 32.63 40.83
N TRP A 3 26.62 31.69 41.23
CA TRP A 3 26.90 31.45 42.66
C TRP A 3 28.09 30.51 42.88
N ARG A 4 29.10 31.00 43.60
CA ARG A 4 30.08 30.26 44.44
C ARG A 4 29.85 30.72 45.90
N PRO A 5 30.47 30.18 46.98
CA PRO A 5 31.26 28.95 47.21
C PRO A 5 30.95 28.25 48.59
N ARG A 6 31.64 27.16 48.97
CA ARG A 6 32.56 27.10 50.16
C ARG A 6 33.07 25.69 50.49
N ILE A 7 34.37 25.61 50.76
CA ILE A 7 35.14 24.48 51.30
C ILE A 7 35.36 24.71 52.81
N ARG A 8 35.42 23.62 53.62
CA ARG A 8 36.31 23.33 54.79
C ARG A 8 35.71 22.14 55.58
N SER A 9 36.41 21.23 56.28
CA SER A 9 37.82 20.85 56.46
C SER A 9 37.88 19.65 57.45
N GLU A 10 38.92 18.81 57.36
CA GLU A 10 39.51 17.92 58.41
C GLU A 10 38.75 16.60 58.79
N GLY A 11 39.38 15.43 59.02
CA GLY A 11 40.78 15.10 59.30
C GLY A 11 41.15 13.61 59.08
N SER A 12 42.38 13.27 59.49
CA SER A 12 43.30 12.18 59.11
C SER A 12 42.99 10.75 59.65
N ILE A 13 43.67 9.74 59.09
CA ILE A 13 44.47 8.71 59.80
C ILE A 13 45.41 7.98 58.80
N THR A 14 46.69 7.87 59.17
CA THR A 14 47.79 7.12 58.52
C THR A 14 47.95 5.71 59.11
N ALA A 15 48.50 4.72 58.37
CA ALA A 15 49.66 3.83 58.70
C ALA A 15 49.78 2.61 57.71
N PRO A 16 50.83 1.72 57.73
CA PRO A 16 51.72 1.48 56.57
C PRO A 16 51.99 -0.01 56.17
N GLY A 17 52.56 -0.21 54.96
CA GLY A 17 53.59 -1.19 54.53
C GLY A 17 53.50 -2.71 54.78
N MET A 18 53.63 -3.52 53.71
CA MET A 18 54.27 -4.86 53.73
C MET A 18 54.61 -5.37 52.30
N ASN A 19 55.86 -5.83 52.09
CA ASN A 19 56.35 -6.56 50.90
C ASN A 19 56.09 -8.07 51.06
N ALA A 20 55.72 -8.77 49.97
CA ALA A 20 55.74 -10.24 49.88
C ALA A 20 56.00 -10.71 48.42
N GLU A 21 56.86 -11.72 48.23
CA GLU A 21 57.21 -12.32 46.93
C GLU A 21 56.06 -13.15 46.32
N PRO A 22 55.96 -13.26 44.97
CA PRO A 22 54.79 -13.85 44.32
C PRO A 22 54.86 -15.38 44.17
N THR A 23 53.75 -16.04 44.52
CA THR A 23 53.46 -17.48 44.50
C THR A 23 53.38 -18.10 43.08
N ASN A 24 53.51 -19.44 43.00
CA ASN A 24 53.53 -20.29 41.79
C ASN A 24 52.50 -19.95 40.68
N GLU A 25 51.31 -19.44 41.02
CA GLU A 25 50.28 -19.02 40.05
C GLU A 25 50.71 -17.85 39.15
N ILE A 26 51.55 -16.94 39.68
CA ILE A 26 52.05 -15.80 38.90
C ILE A 26 53.06 -16.27 37.85
N GLN A 27 53.85 -17.30 38.14
CA GLN A 27 54.77 -17.87 37.15
C GLN A 27 54.03 -18.59 36.01
N GLU A 28 52.90 -19.24 36.30
CA GLU A 28 52.06 -19.88 35.29
C GLU A 28 51.36 -18.85 34.38
N LEU A 29 50.91 -17.73 34.96
CA LEU A 29 50.33 -16.62 34.20
C LEU A 29 51.37 -15.92 33.32
N LEU A 30 52.60 -15.73 33.80
CA LEU A 30 53.69 -15.16 33.01
C LEU A 30 54.08 -16.08 31.84
N ALA A 31 54.14 -17.39 32.06
CA ALA A 31 54.40 -18.36 30.98
C ALA A 31 53.28 -18.38 29.92
N ARG A 32 52.03 -18.17 30.33
CA ARG A 32 50.88 -18.06 29.41
C ARG A 32 50.88 -16.75 28.64
N GLN A 33 51.26 -15.65 29.29
CA GLN A 33 51.44 -14.35 28.63
C GLN A 33 52.52 -14.43 27.54
N GLU A 34 53.67 -15.03 27.84
CA GLU A 34 54.78 -15.16 26.89
C GLU A 34 54.38 -16.02 25.67
N ARG A 35 53.52 -17.03 25.86
CA ARG A 35 53.00 -17.87 24.78
C ARG A 35 52.03 -17.10 23.87
N LEU A 36 51.15 -16.27 24.44
CA LEU A 36 50.22 -15.42 23.68
C LEU A 36 50.94 -14.29 22.93
N GLU A 37 52.00 -13.72 23.50
CA GLU A 37 52.82 -12.71 22.84
C GLU A 37 53.53 -13.27 21.59
N LYS A 38 53.96 -14.54 21.63
CA LYS A 38 54.50 -15.25 20.46
C LYS A 38 53.45 -15.49 19.38
N GLU A 39 52.24 -15.93 19.73
CA GLU A 39 51.14 -16.12 18.77
C GLU A 39 50.72 -14.80 18.11
N LEU A 40 50.64 -13.71 18.88
CA LEU A 40 50.31 -12.38 18.37
C LEU A 40 51.37 -11.87 17.39
N ALA A 41 52.65 -12.07 17.69
CA ALA A 41 53.75 -11.70 16.80
C ALA A 41 53.71 -12.47 15.47
N GLU A 42 53.29 -13.74 15.51
CA GLU A 42 53.19 -14.60 14.33
C GLU A 42 51.98 -14.23 13.44
N MET A 43 50.82 -13.96 14.06
CA MET A 43 49.64 -13.43 13.36
C MET A 43 49.93 -12.07 12.69
N ARG A 44 50.69 -11.20 13.37
CA ARG A 44 51.07 -9.88 12.84
C ARG A 44 51.98 -10.00 11.61
N ARG A 45 52.90 -10.97 11.59
CA ARG A 45 53.73 -11.28 10.41
C ARG A 45 52.90 -11.78 9.23
N HIS A 46 51.91 -12.65 9.46
CA HIS A 46 51.01 -13.12 8.41
C HIS A 46 50.11 -12.01 7.83
N LEU A 47 49.61 -11.11 8.68
CA LEU A 47 48.82 -9.94 8.25
C LEU A 47 49.65 -8.96 7.41
N LEU A 48 50.90 -8.69 7.81
CA LEU A 48 51.80 -7.83 7.03
C LEU A 48 52.13 -8.43 5.64
N ALA A 49 52.41 -9.73 5.58
CA ALA A 49 52.65 -10.43 4.31
C ALA A 49 51.39 -10.55 3.41
N ALA A 50 50.18 -10.41 3.98
CA ALA A 50 48.93 -10.31 3.23
C ALA A 50 48.69 -8.89 2.71
N LEU A 51 49.07 -7.87 3.49
CA LEU A 51 49.01 -6.47 3.09
C LEU A 51 49.94 -6.15 1.91
N GLU A 52 51.20 -6.61 1.95
CA GLU A 52 52.16 -6.41 0.85
C GLU A 52 51.69 -7.06 -0.47
N ARG A 53 50.97 -8.19 -0.37
CA ARG A 53 50.35 -8.87 -1.53
C ARG A 53 49.17 -8.09 -2.10
N GLN A 54 48.40 -7.38 -1.26
CA GLN A 54 47.31 -6.50 -1.68
C GLN A 54 47.84 -5.22 -2.32
N GLU A 55 48.85 -4.56 -1.73
CA GLU A 55 49.50 -3.37 -2.32
C GLU A 55 50.08 -3.67 -3.72
N SER A 56 50.77 -4.80 -3.87
CA SER A 56 51.29 -5.27 -5.16
C SER A 56 50.19 -5.58 -6.20
N HIS A 57 48.94 -5.77 -5.77
CA HIS A 57 47.78 -5.98 -6.64
C HIS A 57 47.16 -4.63 -7.06
N VAL A 58 47.10 -3.67 -6.13
CA VAL A 58 46.64 -2.29 -6.39
C VAL A 58 47.57 -1.60 -7.38
N ASP A 59 48.90 -1.70 -7.23
CA ASP A 59 49.86 -1.10 -8.17
C ASP A 59 49.72 -1.64 -9.60
N ARG A 60 49.39 -2.94 -9.74
CA ARG A 60 49.12 -3.56 -11.05
C ARG A 60 47.80 -3.09 -11.67
N LEU A 61 46.81 -2.79 -10.84
CA LEU A 61 45.53 -2.22 -11.30
C LEU A 61 45.70 -0.74 -11.69
N ASP A 62 46.50 0.03 -10.96
CA ASP A 62 46.79 1.43 -11.28
C ASP A 62 47.61 1.57 -12.57
N GLN A 63 48.57 0.67 -12.82
CA GLN A 63 49.26 0.60 -14.10
C GLN A 63 48.30 0.26 -15.26
N ARG A 64 47.37 -0.68 -15.06
CA ARG A 64 46.34 -1.00 -16.07
C ARG A 64 45.40 0.17 -16.31
N LEU A 65 44.97 0.86 -15.26
CA LEU A 65 44.09 2.02 -15.33
C LEU A 65 44.75 3.17 -16.08
N SER A 66 46.02 3.46 -15.79
CA SER A 66 46.82 4.46 -16.50
C SER A 66 46.95 4.14 -17.99
N HIS A 67 47.12 2.85 -18.33
CA HIS A 67 47.19 2.39 -19.72
C HIS A 67 45.86 2.56 -20.47
N VAL A 68 44.73 2.29 -19.79
CA VAL A 68 43.39 2.49 -20.35
C VAL A 68 43.08 3.98 -20.52
N GLN A 69 43.47 4.83 -19.56
CA GLN A 69 43.30 6.28 -19.64
C GLN A 69 44.10 6.90 -20.79
N ALA A 70 45.33 6.45 -21.03
CA ALA A 70 46.14 6.89 -22.16
C ALA A 70 45.47 6.52 -23.51
N ARG A 71 44.91 5.30 -23.65
CA ARG A 71 44.18 4.89 -24.85
C ARG A 71 42.88 5.70 -25.03
N ALA A 72 42.18 5.99 -23.94
CA ALA A 72 40.97 6.81 -23.96
C ALA A 72 41.29 8.26 -24.38
N ALA A 73 42.42 8.83 -23.95
CA ALA A 73 42.83 10.18 -24.34
C ALA A 73 43.17 10.29 -25.84
N VAL A 74 43.80 9.25 -26.42
CA VAL A 74 44.07 9.16 -27.86
C VAL A 74 42.75 9.03 -28.65
N ALA A 75 41.86 8.13 -28.23
CA ALA A 75 40.52 8.01 -28.82
C ALA A 75 39.72 9.33 -28.72
N TYR A 76 39.85 10.05 -27.60
CA TYR A 76 39.21 11.35 -27.41
C TYR A 76 39.76 12.42 -28.37
N GLN A 77 41.07 12.42 -28.65
CA GLN A 77 41.63 13.32 -29.66
C GLN A 77 41.18 12.96 -31.10
N GLU A 78 41.07 11.67 -31.43
CA GLU A 78 40.54 11.22 -32.72
C GLU A 78 39.07 11.63 -32.89
N VAL A 79 38.25 11.42 -31.87
CA VAL A 79 36.85 11.86 -31.84
C VAL A 79 36.76 13.39 -31.96
N ARG A 80 37.62 14.14 -31.26
CA ARG A 80 37.64 15.61 -31.36
C ARG A 80 38.07 16.12 -32.73
N SER A 81 38.99 15.41 -33.39
CA SER A 81 39.37 15.66 -34.79
C SER A 81 38.19 15.44 -35.74
N ILE A 82 37.47 14.32 -35.57
CA ILE A 82 36.26 14.00 -36.33
C ILE A 82 35.16 15.05 -36.06
N MET A 83 34.97 15.46 -34.81
CA MET A 83 33.97 16.46 -34.42
C MET A 83 34.24 17.87 -34.97
N ASN A 84 35.51 18.24 -35.13
CA ASN A 84 35.90 19.52 -35.70
C ASN A 84 35.96 19.50 -37.24
N SER A 85 35.86 18.32 -37.84
CA SER A 85 35.79 18.16 -39.29
C SER A 85 34.59 18.92 -39.86
N ARG A 86 34.75 19.45 -41.08
CA ARG A 86 33.65 20.13 -41.77
C ARG A 86 32.48 19.16 -42.03
N THR A 87 32.76 17.87 -42.18
CA THR A 87 31.78 16.79 -42.40
C THR A 87 30.87 16.58 -41.18
N TRP A 88 31.42 16.57 -39.96
CA TRP A 88 30.65 16.45 -38.72
C TRP A 88 29.77 17.68 -38.45
N ARG A 89 30.29 18.88 -38.70
CA ARG A 89 29.49 20.11 -38.56
C ARG A 89 28.29 20.19 -39.51
N THR A 90 28.38 19.53 -40.66
CA THR A 90 27.27 19.40 -41.61
C THR A 90 26.27 18.32 -41.16
N LEU A 91 26.75 17.20 -40.60
CA LEU A 91 25.90 16.14 -40.03
C LEU A 91 25.13 16.60 -38.78
N VAL A 92 25.75 17.40 -37.91
CA VAL A 92 25.13 18.00 -36.70
C VAL A 92 24.08 19.07 -37.03
N LYS A 93 24.14 19.68 -38.22
CA LYS A 93 23.08 20.60 -38.69
C LYS A 93 21.87 19.88 -39.28
N MET A 94 21.99 18.60 -39.64
CA MET A 94 20.93 17.83 -40.32
C MET A 94 20.29 16.72 -39.46
N GLY A 95 20.94 16.21 -38.42
CA GLY A 95 20.26 15.52 -37.32
C GLY A 95 20.17 16.52 -36.18
N GLY A 96 19.00 16.98 -35.76
CA GLY A 96 18.07 16.10 -35.08
C GLY A 96 18.70 15.60 -33.78
N VAL A 97 17.95 15.66 -32.69
CA VAL A 97 18.27 14.90 -31.47
C VAL A 97 19.35 15.56 -30.60
N ALA A 98 19.15 16.84 -30.28
CA ALA A 98 19.63 17.42 -29.02
C ALA A 98 18.79 16.87 -27.85
N LEU A 99 18.75 15.55 -27.70
CA LEU A 99 18.34 14.88 -26.49
C LEU A 99 19.62 14.47 -25.77
N ASN A 100 19.79 15.12 -24.62
CA ASN A 100 20.38 14.56 -23.43
C ASN A 100 21.85 14.17 -23.52
N LEU A 101 22.72 15.06 -23.01
CA LEU A 101 23.88 14.66 -22.19
C LEU A 101 24.40 15.86 -21.35
N GLY A 102 23.53 16.81 -21.03
CA GLY A 102 23.78 17.74 -19.94
C GLY A 102 23.39 17.06 -18.64
N ARG A 103 24.23 16.15 -18.16
CA ARG A 103 24.11 15.47 -16.85
C ARG A 103 25.29 14.53 -16.62
N TRP A 104 26.46 15.15 -16.45
CA TRP A 104 27.59 14.50 -15.77
C TRP A 104 28.56 15.55 -15.22
N PHE A 105 28.00 16.61 -14.65
CA PHE A 105 28.74 17.57 -13.83
C PHE A 105 27.89 17.95 -12.64
N ARG A 106 28.09 17.21 -11.55
CA ARG A 106 28.11 17.63 -10.14
C ARG A 106 28.31 16.33 -9.34
N SER A 107 29.32 16.13 -8.52
CA SER A 107 30.30 17.02 -7.89
C SER A 107 31.56 16.23 -7.52
N VAL A 108 32.72 16.81 -7.80
CA VAL A 108 33.96 16.56 -7.07
C VAL A 108 33.88 17.31 -5.74
N GLY A 109 34.29 16.67 -4.64
CA GLY A 109 34.72 17.37 -3.45
C GLY A 109 34.67 16.57 -2.15
N ARG A 110 35.73 15.81 -1.84
CA ARG A 110 36.15 15.63 -0.44
C ARG A 110 37.66 15.71 -0.33
N ALA A 111 38.09 16.85 0.21
CA ALA A 111 39.40 17.05 0.81
C ALA A 111 39.49 16.31 2.16
N HIS A 112 40.70 15.87 2.49
CA HIS A 112 41.13 15.47 3.83
C HIS A 112 41.21 16.68 4.77
N LEU A 113 40.76 16.52 6.03
CA LEU A 113 41.40 17.09 7.21
C LEU A 113 41.17 16.12 8.39
N GLY A 114 42.21 15.90 9.21
CA GLY A 114 42.18 15.01 10.36
C GLY A 114 41.58 15.63 11.62
N GLY A 115 41.28 14.76 12.58
CA GLY A 115 40.76 15.11 13.91
C GLY A 115 39.25 15.27 13.96
N GLU A 116 38.62 14.71 15.00
CA GLU A 116 37.20 14.83 15.35
C GLU A 116 36.23 13.85 14.65
N GLY A 117 35.44 13.15 15.46
CA GLY A 117 34.79 11.87 15.13
C GLY A 117 33.84 11.81 13.92
N LEU A 118 33.51 10.56 13.59
CA LEU A 118 32.72 10.15 12.44
C LEU A 118 31.39 10.92 12.38
N LEU A 119 31.15 11.67 11.32
CA LEU A 119 29.84 12.16 10.89
C LEU A 119 29.74 11.98 9.36
N ARG A 120 28.84 11.11 8.91
CA ARG A 120 28.59 10.85 7.49
C ARG A 120 27.12 11.03 7.19
N LEU A 121 26.85 11.55 6.00
CA LEU A 121 25.52 11.77 5.45
C LEU A 121 25.57 11.34 3.99
N ARG A 122 24.56 10.59 3.55
CA ARG A 122 24.34 10.21 2.16
C ARG A 122 22.87 10.38 1.82
N CYS A 123 22.60 11.04 0.70
CA CYS A 123 21.30 11.02 0.05
C CYS A 123 21.31 9.90 -1.01
N GLU A 124 20.26 9.08 -1.03
CA GLU A 124 20.09 7.94 -1.94
C GLU A 124 18.98 8.21 -2.95
N GLU A 125 17.88 8.83 -2.49
CA GLU A 125 16.85 9.38 -3.38
C GLU A 125 16.87 10.91 -3.36
N PRO A 126 16.63 11.57 -4.51
CA PRO A 126 16.28 10.98 -5.80
C PRO A 126 17.47 10.32 -6.52
N ALA A 127 17.25 9.11 -7.04
CA ALA A 127 18.30 8.26 -7.65
C ALA A 127 18.58 8.58 -9.13
N SER A 128 17.67 9.28 -9.79
CA SER A 128 17.88 9.79 -11.15
C SER A 128 18.15 11.28 -11.07
N GLU A 129 18.94 11.82 -11.98
CA GLU A 129 19.07 13.27 -12.05
C GLU A 129 17.78 13.94 -12.61
N GLY A 130 16.72 13.17 -12.99
CA GLY A 130 15.50 13.49 -13.79
C GLY A 130 14.93 14.92 -13.73
N PRO A 131 14.22 15.44 -14.75
CA PRO A 131 13.35 16.55 -14.47
C PRO A 131 12.29 16.05 -13.47
N PHE A 132 11.96 16.84 -12.45
CA PHE A 132 11.03 16.52 -11.38
C PHE A 132 9.82 17.47 -11.41
N SER A 133 8.68 16.99 -10.93
CA SER A 133 7.45 17.75 -10.69
C SER A 133 6.64 17.05 -9.59
N GLY A 134 5.82 17.77 -8.82
CA GLY A 134 5.05 17.20 -7.71
C GLY A 134 5.86 16.98 -6.43
N VAL A 135 5.50 15.98 -5.64
CA VAL A 135 6.21 15.67 -4.39
C VAL A 135 7.31 14.67 -4.66
N ILE A 136 8.56 15.08 -4.44
CA ILE A 136 9.72 14.19 -4.56
C ILE A 136 10.14 13.65 -3.19
N ARG A 137 10.57 12.39 -3.16
CA ARG A 137 11.11 11.77 -1.96
C ARG A 137 12.59 12.06 -1.86
N ILE A 138 13.02 12.46 -0.67
CA ILE A 138 14.43 12.65 -0.33
C ILE A 138 14.75 11.67 0.79
N THR A 139 15.51 10.65 0.45
CA THR A 139 15.83 9.55 1.39
C THR A 139 17.32 9.33 1.45
N GLY A 140 17.77 8.76 2.55
CA GLY A 140 19.17 8.42 2.71
C GLY A 140 19.48 8.02 4.15
N TRP A 141 20.73 8.20 4.56
CA TRP A 141 21.17 7.92 5.92
C TRP A 141 22.20 8.93 6.42
N ALA A 142 22.22 9.13 7.73
CA ALA A 142 23.21 9.90 8.45
C ALA A 142 23.68 9.13 9.69
N VAL A 143 24.99 8.97 9.85
CA VAL A 143 25.61 8.28 10.99
C VAL A 143 26.61 9.19 11.67
N SER A 144 26.66 9.15 13.00
CA SER A 144 27.69 9.83 13.77
C SER A 144 28.16 9.00 14.95
N SER A 145 29.44 9.11 15.31
CA SER A 145 29.98 8.55 16.55
C SER A 145 29.30 9.14 17.80
N ALA A 146 28.77 10.36 17.71
CA ALA A 146 28.03 11.03 18.80
C ALA A 146 26.51 10.76 18.76
N GLY A 147 26.02 10.06 17.73
CA GLY A 147 24.59 9.95 17.40
C GLY A 147 24.08 11.21 16.72
N ILE A 148 23.19 11.04 15.75
CA ILE A 148 22.56 12.16 15.05
C ILE A 148 21.48 12.77 15.95
N ASP A 149 21.45 14.09 16.04
CA ASP A 149 20.40 14.85 16.72
C ASP A 149 19.22 15.06 15.76
N ARG A 150 19.51 15.55 14.55
CA ARG A 150 18.48 15.80 13.52
C ARG A 150 19.05 15.82 12.11
N VAL A 151 18.16 15.62 11.15
CA VAL A 151 18.41 15.88 9.73
C VAL A 151 17.48 17.00 9.28
N GLU A 152 17.99 17.92 8.48
CA GLU A 152 17.28 19.11 7.99
C GLU A 152 17.39 19.14 6.45
N LEU A 153 16.33 19.61 5.80
CA LEU A 153 16.34 19.90 4.37
C LEU A 153 16.14 21.38 4.15
N ARG A 154 17.02 21.98 3.34
CA ARG A 154 16.92 23.38 2.94
C ARG A 154 16.91 23.51 1.44
N LEU A 155 16.08 24.42 0.93
CA LEU A 155 16.06 24.78 -0.48
C LEU A 155 16.60 26.22 -0.62
N GLY A 156 17.86 26.34 -1.05
CA GLY A 156 18.57 27.63 -1.01
C GLY A 156 18.59 28.25 0.40
N ASP A 157 18.17 29.51 0.51
CA ASP A 157 18.15 30.28 1.78
C ASP A 157 16.82 30.20 2.54
N ALA A 158 15.82 29.47 2.03
CA ALA A 158 14.47 29.40 2.61
C ALA A 158 14.08 28.00 3.12
N ASN A 159 13.26 28.02 4.18
CA ASN A 159 12.51 26.96 4.86
C ASN A 159 13.14 25.57 5.09
N ILE A 160 13.02 25.11 6.33
CA ILE A 160 13.34 23.75 6.76
C ILE A 160 12.10 22.89 6.56
N GLN A 161 12.15 21.91 5.64
CA GLN A 161 11.08 20.92 5.52
C GLN A 161 11.17 19.90 6.66
N PRO A 162 10.05 19.38 7.19
CA PRO A 162 10.09 18.34 8.21
C PRO A 162 10.75 17.07 7.64
N VAL A 163 11.79 16.59 8.33
CA VAL A 163 12.50 15.36 7.99
C VAL A 163 12.23 14.33 9.08
N ARG A 164 11.77 13.14 8.68
CA ARG A 164 11.68 11.99 9.56
C ARG A 164 13.05 11.33 9.62
N PHE A 165 13.73 11.42 10.76
CA PHE A 165 15.01 10.76 11.03
C PHE A 165 14.82 9.59 11.99
N GLY A 166 15.66 8.56 11.90
CA GLY A 166 15.60 7.37 12.76
C GLY A 166 15.05 6.11 12.08
N LEU A 167 15.04 6.07 10.74
CA LEU A 167 14.57 4.93 9.96
C LEU A 167 15.57 3.77 10.03
N TYR A 168 15.05 2.54 10.08
CA TYR A 168 15.86 1.33 10.22
C TYR A 168 16.67 1.02 8.95
N ARG A 169 17.99 0.82 9.11
CA ARG A 169 18.99 0.63 8.03
C ARG A 169 20.11 -0.35 8.45
N PRO A 170 19.81 -1.65 8.55
CA PRO A 170 20.79 -2.66 8.98
C PRO A 170 21.94 -2.83 7.97
N ASP A 171 21.70 -2.52 6.70
CA ASP A 171 22.71 -2.46 5.65
C ASP A 171 23.77 -1.39 5.94
N VAL A 172 23.37 -0.23 6.46
CA VAL A 172 24.29 0.85 6.85
C VAL A 172 24.98 0.51 8.17
N ALA A 173 24.25 -0.07 9.14
CA ALA A 173 24.81 -0.54 10.40
C ALA A 173 25.95 -1.53 10.22
N LYS A 174 25.86 -2.42 9.22
CA LYS A 174 26.92 -3.37 8.87
C LYS A 174 28.22 -2.67 8.42
N HIS A 175 28.11 -1.50 7.81
CA HIS A 175 29.25 -0.71 7.32
C HIS A 175 29.75 0.32 8.33
N TYR A 176 28.95 0.66 9.34
CA TYR A 176 29.28 1.63 10.40
C TYR A 176 28.88 1.14 11.80
N PRO A 177 29.36 -0.04 12.24
CA PRO A 177 28.97 -0.62 13.53
C PRO A 177 29.36 0.26 14.73
N GLU A 178 30.39 1.09 14.58
CA GLU A 178 30.91 2.02 15.59
C GLU A 178 30.08 3.31 15.78
N ALA A 179 29.09 3.56 14.91
CA ALA A 179 28.22 4.73 15.03
C ALA A 179 27.08 4.47 16.04
N ALA A 180 26.78 5.46 16.88
CA ALA A 180 25.63 5.37 17.76
C ALA A 180 24.34 5.39 16.94
N GLN A 181 23.41 4.47 17.23
CA GLN A 181 22.15 4.29 16.48
C GLN A 181 22.40 3.97 14.99
N SER A 182 23.46 3.22 14.68
CA SER A 182 23.85 2.87 13.30
C SER A 182 22.79 2.04 12.55
N ASP A 183 21.92 1.34 13.27
CA ASP A 183 20.76 0.62 12.74
C ASP A 183 19.52 1.50 12.54
N ARG A 184 19.46 2.70 13.13
CA ARG A 184 18.40 3.69 12.97
C ARG A 184 18.95 5.00 12.42
N CYS A 185 19.71 4.90 11.34
CA CYS A 185 20.41 6.03 10.74
C CYS A 185 19.73 6.59 9.49
N GLY A 186 18.60 6.02 9.05
CA GLY A 186 17.90 6.46 7.84
C GLY A 186 17.12 7.75 8.06
N PHE A 187 16.99 8.55 7.00
CA PHE A 187 16.08 9.70 6.95
C PHE A 187 15.17 9.63 5.73
N PHE A 188 14.01 10.27 5.86
CA PHE A 188 13.03 10.45 4.82
C PHE A 188 12.42 11.83 4.91
N ALA A 189 12.20 12.45 3.75
CA ALA A 189 11.38 13.63 3.64
C ALA A 189 10.68 13.69 2.29
N ARG A 190 9.66 14.54 2.24
CA ARG A 190 8.92 14.88 1.04
C ARG A 190 9.20 16.34 0.71
N LEU A 191 9.68 16.61 -0.50
CA LEU A 191 9.85 17.96 -1.02
C LEU A 191 8.76 18.23 -2.05
N ASP A 192 7.89 19.19 -1.76
CA ASP A 192 6.91 19.68 -2.74
C ASP A 192 7.60 20.61 -3.74
N THR A 193 7.68 20.17 -5.00
CA THR A 193 8.34 20.92 -6.07
C THR A 193 7.38 21.83 -6.85
N LEU A 194 6.07 21.78 -6.58
CA LEU A 194 5.06 22.57 -7.32
C LEU A 194 5.19 24.08 -7.07
N ALA A 195 5.72 24.46 -5.90
CA ALA A 195 5.98 25.87 -5.57
C ALA A 195 7.29 26.41 -6.17
N LEU A 196 8.06 25.57 -6.86
CA LEU A 196 9.40 25.92 -7.34
C LEU A 196 9.37 26.22 -8.84
N PRO A 197 10.04 27.29 -9.32
CA PRO A 197 10.08 27.58 -10.75
C PRO A 197 10.82 26.47 -11.53
N ASN A 198 10.48 26.26 -12.81
CA ASN A 198 11.29 25.40 -13.68
C ASN A 198 12.76 25.85 -13.70
N GLY A 199 13.68 24.89 -13.62
CA GLY A 199 15.11 25.10 -13.62
C GLY A 199 15.83 24.17 -12.66
N LEU A 200 17.14 24.33 -12.56
CA LEU A 200 17.96 23.59 -11.61
C LEU A 200 17.85 24.18 -10.20
N HIS A 201 17.50 23.34 -9.24
CA HIS A 201 17.49 23.65 -7.82
C HIS A 201 18.48 22.77 -7.08
N THR A 202 19.00 23.30 -5.98
CA THR A 202 19.87 22.56 -5.07
C THR A 202 19.19 22.46 -3.72
N VAL A 203 18.86 21.23 -3.33
CA VAL A 203 18.38 20.90 -2.00
C VAL A 203 19.59 20.52 -1.15
N TYR A 204 19.75 21.16 0.00
CA TYR A 204 20.80 20.84 0.95
C TYR A 204 20.26 19.94 2.04
N VAL A 205 20.65 18.68 2.02
CA VAL A 205 20.41 17.75 3.13
C VAL A 205 21.50 17.98 4.16
N SER A 206 21.14 18.28 5.41
CA SER A 206 22.09 18.57 6.48
C SER A 206 21.83 17.66 7.67
N ALA A 207 22.84 16.99 8.20
CA ALA A 207 22.76 16.22 9.43
C ALA A 207 23.53 16.95 10.52
N VAL A 208 22.90 17.14 11.68
CA VAL A 208 23.51 17.68 12.89
C VAL A 208 23.61 16.57 13.90
N ASP A 209 24.79 16.33 14.46
CA ASP A 209 24.95 15.35 15.52
C ASP A 209 24.85 15.98 16.92
N ARG A 210 24.79 15.13 17.94
CA ARG A 210 24.64 15.56 19.34
C ARG A 210 25.87 16.30 19.90
N ALA A 211 27.01 16.22 19.19
CA ALA A 211 28.20 17.02 19.48
C ALA A 211 28.17 18.38 18.76
N GLY A 212 27.11 18.69 18.01
CA GLY A 212 26.93 19.94 17.27
C GLY A 212 27.63 19.97 15.91
N ARG A 213 28.24 18.86 15.46
CA ARG A 213 28.91 18.77 14.16
C ARG A 213 27.87 18.65 13.05
N ARG A 214 28.19 19.23 11.89
CA ARG A 214 27.28 19.29 10.75
C ARG A 214 27.90 18.66 9.51
N ALA A 215 27.14 17.82 8.81
CA ALA A 215 27.48 17.35 7.47
C ALA A 215 26.36 17.75 6.51
N GLN A 216 26.71 18.13 5.29
CA GLN A 216 25.74 18.56 4.28
C GLN A 216 26.05 17.94 2.93
N VAL A 217 25.01 17.55 2.20
CA VAL A 217 25.11 17.03 0.82
C VAL A 217 24.14 17.83 -0.06
N PRO A 218 24.63 18.44 -1.16
CA PRO A 218 23.77 19.03 -2.16
C PRO A 218 23.13 17.91 -2.98
N VAL A 219 21.82 18.01 -3.17
CA VAL A 219 21.01 17.15 -4.01
C VAL A 219 20.42 18.04 -5.06
N GLU A 220 20.77 17.79 -6.31
CA GLU A 220 20.40 18.69 -7.37
C GLU A 220 19.26 18.10 -8.16
N ILE A 221 18.21 18.89 -8.27
CA ILE A 221 16.97 18.51 -8.88
C ILE A 221 16.73 19.48 -10.02
N GLU A 222 16.58 18.97 -11.24
CA GLU A 222 16.05 19.77 -12.33
C GLU A 222 14.53 19.75 -12.19
N ILE A 223 13.91 20.90 -12.02
CA ILE A 223 12.45 21.02 -12.00
C ILE A 223 12.06 21.42 -13.41
N ASP A 224 11.24 20.62 -14.06
CA ASP A 224 10.73 20.97 -15.37
C ASP A 224 9.28 20.52 -15.50
N HIS A 225 8.36 21.36 -15.01
CA HIS A 225 6.92 21.17 -15.17
C HIS A 225 6.48 21.12 -16.65
N ARG A 226 7.36 21.44 -17.62
CA ARG A 226 7.09 21.38 -19.06
C ARG A 226 7.71 20.18 -19.78
N ARG A 227 8.77 19.54 -19.26
CA ARG A 227 9.33 18.28 -19.82
C ARG A 227 8.93 17.04 -19.03
N CYS A 228 8.57 17.19 -17.75
CA CYS A 228 7.76 16.23 -17.01
C CYS A 228 6.29 16.26 -17.46
N GLN A 229 6.05 16.60 -18.74
CA GLN A 229 4.75 16.92 -19.32
C GLN A 229 3.87 15.71 -19.59
N ILE A 230 4.09 14.67 -18.81
CA ILE A 230 3.14 13.62 -18.59
C ILE A 230 3.45 13.16 -17.15
N ASP A 231 2.74 13.68 -16.15
CA ASP A 231 2.70 13.01 -14.84
C ASP A 231 2.27 11.54 -15.05
N ASP A 232 2.59 10.63 -14.12
CA ASP A 232 2.33 9.19 -14.31
C ASP A 232 0.88 8.89 -14.75
N TYR A 233 -0.06 9.76 -14.38
CA TYR A 233 -1.45 9.65 -14.75
C TYR A 233 -1.77 10.19 -16.13
N SER A 234 -1.28 11.38 -16.51
CA SER A 234 -1.29 11.86 -17.89
C SER A 234 -0.73 10.81 -18.86
N ARG A 235 0.21 9.97 -18.41
CA ARG A 235 0.82 8.92 -19.25
C ARG A 235 -0.20 7.86 -19.48
N TRP A 236 -0.77 7.41 -18.37
CA TRP A 236 -1.80 6.42 -18.36
C TRP A 236 -2.99 6.85 -19.21
N ILE A 237 -3.45 8.10 -19.14
CA ILE A 237 -4.52 8.65 -19.99
C ILE A 237 -4.15 8.49 -21.46
N ASN A 238 -2.96 8.97 -21.87
CA ASN A 238 -2.51 8.88 -23.26
C ASN A 238 -2.32 7.43 -23.76
N GLU A 239 -1.96 6.50 -22.87
CA GLU A 239 -1.73 5.10 -23.20
C GLU A 239 -3.04 4.30 -23.22
N PHE A 240 -3.94 4.49 -22.27
CA PHE A 240 -5.07 3.56 -22.01
C PHE A 240 -6.43 4.16 -22.30
N GLU A 241 -6.59 5.49 -22.27
CA GLU A 241 -7.88 6.17 -22.46
C GLU A 241 -8.07 6.66 -23.92
N ILE A 242 -7.74 5.79 -24.88
CA ILE A 242 -7.88 6.10 -26.31
C ILE A 242 -9.36 5.92 -26.72
N ARG A 243 -9.98 7.02 -27.14
CA ARG A 243 -11.36 7.05 -27.65
C ARG A 243 -11.37 7.04 -29.18
N ASP A 244 -12.04 6.06 -29.77
CA ASP A 244 -12.28 6.02 -31.22
C ASP A 244 -13.79 6.20 -31.48
N PRO A 245 -14.23 7.38 -31.94
CA PRO A 245 -15.63 7.67 -32.21
C PRO A 245 -16.28 6.71 -33.21
N GLU A 246 -15.53 6.19 -34.19
CA GLU A 246 -16.07 5.23 -35.16
C GLU A 246 -16.27 3.86 -34.52
N GLN A 247 -15.36 3.41 -33.65
CA GLN A 247 -15.57 2.18 -32.88
C GLN A 247 -16.78 2.28 -31.96
N ILE A 248 -16.92 3.40 -31.25
CA ILE A 248 -18.09 3.67 -30.41
C ILE A 248 -19.37 3.63 -31.25
N ARG A 249 -19.39 4.31 -32.41
CA ARG A 249 -20.55 4.33 -33.32
C ARG A 249 -20.93 2.94 -33.82
N VAL A 250 -19.95 2.12 -34.22
CA VAL A 250 -20.18 0.75 -34.68
C VAL A 250 -20.70 -0.13 -33.54
N LYS A 251 -20.10 -0.04 -32.35
CA LYS A 251 -20.52 -0.81 -31.18
C LYS A 251 -21.92 -0.42 -30.70
N LEU A 252 -22.23 0.87 -30.63
CA LEU A 252 -23.58 1.40 -30.33
C LEU A 252 -24.66 0.86 -31.28
N ALA A 253 -24.33 0.71 -32.57
CA ALA A 253 -25.25 0.13 -33.54
C ALA A 253 -25.56 -1.36 -33.26
N SER A 254 -24.65 -2.07 -32.59
CA SER A 254 -24.80 -3.48 -32.21
C SER A 254 -25.57 -3.71 -30.90
N PHE A 255 -25.78 -2.68 -30.09
CA PHE A 255 -26.50 -2.80 -28.81
C PHE A 255 -27.94 -3.25 -29.02
N THR A 256 -28.33 -4.28 -28.26
CA THR A 256 -29.72 -4.78 -28.23
C THR A 256 -30.52 -4.03 -27.18
N LEU A 257 -29.93 -3.79 -26.01
CA LEU A 257 -30.52 -2.97 -24.95
C LEU A 257 -30.05 -1.53 -25.12
N LYS A 258 -31.02 -0.61 -25.20
CA LYS A 258 -30.79 0.84 -25.30
C LYS A 258 -31.66 1.58 -24.29
N PRO A 259 -31.45 1.35 -22.98
CA PRO A 259 -32.27 1.98 -21.95
C PRO A 259 -32.07 3.50 -21.94
N LEU A 260 -33.12 4.24 -21.58
CA LEU A 260 -33.00 5.65 -21.24
C LEU A 260 -32.31 5.79 -19.88
N ILE A 261 -31.26 6.62 -19.80
CA ILE A 261 -30.60 6.96 -18.54
C ILE A 261 -30.98 8.39 -18.12
N SER A 262 -31.57 8.55 -16.93
CA SER A 262 -31.85 9.86 -16.35
C SER A 262 -30.72 10.30 -15.42
N ILE A 263 -30.03 11.39 -15.75
CA ILE A 263 -28.99 11.96 -14.90
C ILE A 263 -29.63 12.92 -13.90
N LEU A 264 -29.44 12.68 -12.61
CA LEU A 264 -29.99 13.49 -11.53
C LEU A 264 -28.93 14.47 -11.04
N VAL A 265 -29.26 15.77 -11.04
CA VAL A 265 -28.34 16.82 -10.61
C VAL A 265 -29.07 17.78 -9.67
N PRO A 266 -28.93 17.61 -8.35
CA PRO A 266 -29.32 18.64 -7.39
C PRO A 266 -28.35 19.82 -7.50
N VAL A 267 -28.88 21.05 -7.57
CA VAL A 267 -28.11 22.29 -7.76
C VAL A 267 -28.28 23.19 -6.54
N TYR A 268 -27.19 23.64 -5.92
CA TYR A 268 -27.25 24.63 -4.85
C TYR A 268 -26.02 25.54 -4.82
N ARG A 269 -26.21 26.83 -5.16
CA ARG A 269 -25.20 27.89 -5.06
C ARG A 269 -23.83 27.58 -5.69
N THR A 270 -23.83 26.72 -6.71
CA THR A 270 -22.63 26.40 -7.49
C THR A 270 -22.17 27.59 -8.35
N ARG A 271 -20.89 27.60 -8.74
CA ARG A 271 -20.39 28.60 -9.68
C ARG A 271 -21.02 28.35 -11.06
N PRO A 272 -21.65 29.35 -11.71
CA PRO A 272 -22.32 29.16 -12.99
C PRO A 272 -21.45 28.53 -14.08
N ALA A 273 -20.15 28.88 -14.13
CA ALA A 273 -19.20 28.28 -15.07
C ALA A 273 -18.98 26.77 -14.84
N PHE A 274 -19.04 26.29 -13.60
CA PHE A 274 -18.89 24.86 -13.30
C PHE A 274 -20.19 24.11 -13.61
N LEU A 275 -21.33 24.68 -13.26
CA LEU A 275 -22.63 24.14 -13.66
C LEU A 275 -22.78 24.03 -15.17
N GLU A 276 -22.33 25.04 -15.91
CA GLU A 276 -22.31 25.01 -17.37
C GLU A 276 -21.44 23.86 -17.89
N ARG A 277 -20.25 23.63 -17.33
CA ARG A 277 -19.38 22.50 -17.69
C ARG A 277 -20.03 21.16 -17.39
N ALA A 278 -20.63 21.01 -16.20
CA ALA A 278 -21.35 19.81 -15.79
C ALA A 278 -22.47 19.46 -16.79
N ILE A 279 -23.33 20.42 -17.11
CA ILE A 279 -24.41 20.25 -18.09
C ILE A 279 -23.83 19.89 -19.47
N ARG A 280 -22.80 20.61 -19.94
CA ARG A 280 -22.17 20.34 -21.24
C ARG A 280 -21.54 18.95 -21.32
N SER A 281 -20.99 18.42 -20.23
CA SER A 281 -20.45 17.06 -20.19
C SER A 281 -21.52 15.98 -20.44
N VAL A 282 -22.77 16.23 -20.00
CA VAL A 282 -23.93 15.37 -20.30
C VAL A 282 -24.40 15.56 -21.74
N LEU A 283 -24.43 16.80 -22.24
CA LEU A 283 -24.79 17.08 -23.64
C LEU A 283 -23.85 16.40 -24.64
N ALA A 284 -22.57 16.27 -24.27
CA ALA A 284 -21.52 15.69 -25.10
C ALA A 284 -21.51 14.14 -25.14
N GLN A 285 -22.39 13.46 -24.40
CA GLN A 285 -22.39 12.00 -24.30
C GLN A 285 -22.58 11.33 -25.67
N SER A 286 -21.69 10.38 -25.98
CA SER A 286 -21.73 9.57 -27.21
C SER A 286 -22.94 8.64 -27.28
N TYR A 287 -23.47 8.19 -26.14
CA TYR A 287 -24.75 7.48 -26.08
C TYR A 287 -25.91 8.49 -26.17
N PRO A 288 -26.88 8.34 -27.09
CA PRO A 288 -27.86 9.40 -27.33
C PRO A 288 -29.12 9.35 -26.45
N HIS A 289 -29.39 8.22 -25.78
CA HIS A 289 -30.63 8.01 -25.03
C HIS A 289 -30.47 8.36 -23.56
N TRP A 290 -30.37 9.66 -23.27
CA TRP A 290 -30.34 10.20 -21.93
C TRP A 290 -31.32 11.35 -21.75
N GLU A 291 -31.65 11.66 -20.49
CA GLU A 291 -32.26 12.93 -20.09
C GLU A 291 -31.56 13.47 -18.85
N LEU A 292 -31.61 14.79 -18.67
CA LEU A 292 -30.95 15.48 -17.56
C LEU A 292 -32.01 16.12 -16.67
N CYS A 293 -32.08 15.73 -15.41
CA CYS A 293 -33.03 16.22 -14.41
C CYS A 293 -32.31 17.16 -13.44
N LEU A 294 -32.39 18.46 -13.72
CA LEU A 294 -31.80 19.53 -12.92
C LEU A 294 -32.83 20.02 -11.89
N VAL A 295 -32.46 20.03 -10.61
CA VAL A 295 -33.31 20.55 -9.53
C VAL A 295 -32.54 21.61 -8.76
N ASP A 296 -32.94 22.88 -8.88
CA ASP A 296 -32.39 23.95 -8.06
C ASP A 296 -33.00 23.93 -6.65
N ASP A 297 -32.18 23.65 -5.64
CA ASP A 297 -32.54 23.60 -4.21
C ASP A 297 -32.52 25.01 -3.59
N CYS A 298 -33.19 25.95 -4.27
CA CYS A 298 -33.29 27.35 -3.87
C CYS A 298 -31.92 28.06 -3.78
N SER A 299 -31.17 28.09 -4.89
CA SER A 299 -29.89 28.82 -4.96
C SER A 299 -30.02 30.33 -4.73
N MET A 300 -31.22 30.89 -5.00
CA MET A 300 -31.50 32.33 -5.00
C MET A 300 -30.53 33.12 -5.90
N SER A 301 -30.23 32.58 -7.09
CA SER A 301 -29.30 33.17 -8.04
C SER A 301 -29.95 33.35 -9.40
N PRO A 302 -30.27 34.59 -9.82
CA PRO A 302 -30.84 34.84 -11.15
C PRO A 302 -29.95 34.35 -12.30
N GLU A 303 -28.64 34.25 -12.07
CA GLU A 303 -27.69 33.74 -13.05
C GLU A 303 -27.83 32.23 -13.24
N ILE A 304 -27.98 31.47 -12.14
CA ILE A 304 -28.26 30.03 -12.19
C ILE A 304 -29.64 29.78 -12.82
N ASP A 305 -30.65 30.54 -12.42
CA ASP A 305 -32.00 30.43 -12.97
C ASP A 305 -32.00 30.64 -14.50
N ALA A 306 -31.32 31.69 -14.97
CA ALA A 306 -31.19 31.99 -16.39
C ALA A 306 -30.41 30.91 -17.15
N LEU A 307 -29.34 30.37 -16.55
CA LEU A 307 -28.53 29.30 -17.14
C LEU A 307 -29.35 28.02 -17.33
N LEU A 308 -30.04 27.58 -16.28
CA LEU A 308 -30.87 26.36 -16.27
C LEU A 308 -32.04 26.49 -17.25
N ALA A 309 -32.74 27.63 -17.24
CA ALA A 309 -33.82 27.90 -18.18
C ALA A 309 -33.34 27.93 -19.64
N GLY A 310 -32.14 28.49 -19.88
CA GLY A 310 -31.51 28.53 -21.20
C GLY A 310 -31.25 27.13 -21.77
N PHE A 311 -30.67 26.23 -20.97
CA PHE A 311 -30.44 24.85 -21.40
C PHE A 311 -31.73 24.05 -21.59
N ALA A 312 -32.71 24.18 -20.69
CA ALA A 312 -34.00 23.51 -20.82
C ALA A 312 -34.79 23.98 -22.07
N ALA A 313 -34.64 25.25 -22.47
CA ALA A 313 -35.22 25.77 -23.70
C ALA A 313 -34.48 25.29 -24.96
N ALA A 314 -33.17 25.02 -24.87
CA ALA A 314 -32.33 24.64 -25.99
C ALA A 314 -32.35 23.14 -26.32
N ASP A 315 -32.51 22.26 -25.32
CA ASP A 315 -32.56 20.81 -25.51
C ASP A 315 -33.71 20.19 -24.70
N SER A 316 -34.67 19.58 -25.41
CA SER A 316 -35.86 18.95 -24.82
C SER A 316 -35.56 17.77 -23.87
N ARG A 317 -34.34 17.24 -23.88
CA ARG A 317 -33.86 16.21 -22.94
C ARG A 317 -33.46 16.80 -21.60
N VAL A 318 -33.25 18.12 -21.51
CA VAL A 318 -32.95 18.82 -20.27
C VAL A 318 -34.25 19.26 -19.60
N ARG A 319 -34.44 18.84 -18.35
CA ARG A 319 -35.61 19.10 -17.54
C ARG A 319 -35.18 19.84 -16.29
N PHE A 320 -35.96 20.84 -15.91
CA PHE A 320 -35.62 21.74 -14.81
C PHE A 320 -36.81 21.89 -13.86
N ALA A 321 -36.53 21.83 -12.56
CA ALA A 321 -37.44 22.22 -11.49
C ALA A 321 -36.69 23.09 -10.47
N GLN A 322 -37.44 23.93 -9.76
CA GLN A 322 -36.91 24.82 -8.73
C GLN A 322 -37.72 24.65 -7.46
N LEU A 323 -37.04 24.49 -6.34
CA LEU A 323 -37.65 24.39 -5.02
C LEU A 323 -37.82 25.79 -4.42
N SER A 324 -38.93 26.00 -3.69
CA SER A 324 -39.23 27.28 -3.06
C SER A 324 -38.38 27.55 -1.80
N GLU A 325 -37.80 26.51 -1.22
CA GLU A 325 -36.93 26.57 -0.05
C GLU A 325 -35.79 25.55 -0.17
N ASN A 326 -34.67 25.82 0.50
CA ASN A 326 -33.56 24.86 0.58
C ASN A 326 -34.00 23.70 1.48
N SER A 327 -34.17 22.54 0.86
CA SER A 327 -34.70 21.31 1.47
C SER A 327 -33.63 20.24 1.67
N GLY A 328 -32.39 20.48 1.23
CA GLY A 328 -31.27 19.56 1.34
C GLY A 328 -31.10 18.66 0.11
N ILE A 329 -29.88 18.13 -0.03
CA ILE A 329 -29.46 17.37 -1.21
C ILE A 329 -30.32 16.13 -1.47
N SER A 330 -30.75 15.42 -0.42
CA SER A 330 -31.63 14.25 -0.59
C SER A 330 -33.02 14.64 -1.08
N ALA A 331 -33.59 15.75 -0.59
CA ALA A 331 -34.91 16.21 -1.03
C ALA A 331 -34.88 16.66 -2.49
N ALA A 332 -33.86 17.44 -2.89
CA ALA A 332 -33.66 17.84 -4.28
C ALA A 332 -33.43 16.62 -5.20
N SER A 333 -32.64 15.64 -4.74
CA SER A 333 -32.39 14.38 -5.47
C SER A 333 -33.65 13.54 -5.64
N ASN A 334 -34.56 13.52 -4.65
CA ASN A 334 -35.85 12.85 -4.76
C ASN A 334 -36.78 13.53 -5.78
N VAL A 335 -36.80 14.87 -5.82
CA VAL A 335 -37.57 15.59 -6.85
C VAL A 335 -37.00 15.29 -8.24
N ALA A 336 -35.68 15.19 -8.38
CA ALA A 336 -35.05 14.76 -9.62
C ALA A 336 -35.43 13.30 -9.99
N LEU A 337 -35.46 12.40 -9.01
CA LEU A 337 -35.87 11.00 -9.17
C LEU A 337 -37.35 10.86 -9.59
N GLU A 338 -38.23 11.72 -9.07
CA GLU A 338 -39.63 11.80 -9.49
C GLU A 338 -39.77 12.31 -10.93
N MET A 339 -38.95 13.27 -11.33
CA MET A 339 -38.90 13.78 -12.71
C MET A 339 -38.38 12.73 -13.70
N ALA A 340 -37.49 11.85 -13.27
CA ALA A 340 -36.82 10.85 -14.09
C ALA A 340 -37.80 9.82 -14.70
N ARG A 341 -37.59 9.51 -15.98
CA ARG A 341 -38.33 8.55 -16.81
C ARG A 341 -37.45 7.38 -17.27
N GLY A 342 -36.14 7.48 -17.09
CA GLY A 342 -35.17 6.46 -17.46
C GLY A 342 -35.38 5.16 -16.71
N GLU A 343 -35.01 4.05 -17.35
CA GLU A 343 -34.94 2.75 -16.69
C GLU A 343 -33.83 2.73 -15.64
N PHE A 344 -32.76 3.51 -15.90
CA PHE A 344 -31.66 3.74 -14.99
C PHE A 344 -31.55 5.23 -14.64
N ILE A 345 -31.05 5.50 -13.44
CA ILE A 345 -30.66 6.82 -12.96
C ILE A 345 -29.15 6.87 -12.78
N GLY A 346 -28.51 7.98 -13.12
CA GLY A 346 -27.11 8.26 -12.79
C GLY A 346 -27.01 9.50 -11.91
N LEU A 347 -26.08 9.50 -10.96
CA LEU A 347 -25.84 10.66 -10.09
C LEU A 347 -24.70 11.52 -10.63
N LEU A 348 -24.89 12.83 -10.64
CA LEU A 348 -23.86 13.79 -11.04
C LEU A 348 -23.98 15.04 -10.16
N ASP A 349 -22.86 15.41 -9.53
CA ASP A 349 -22.79 16.64 -8.76
C ASP A 349 -22.71 17.85 -9.70
N HIS A 350 -23.29 18.96 -9.26
CA HIS A 350 -23.54 20.16 -10.08
C HIS A 350 -22.29 20.91 -10.57
N ASP A 351 -21.10 20.48 -10.14
CA ASP A 351 -19.81 21.03 -10.48
C ASP A 351 -18.86 19.98 -11.08
N ASP A 352 -19.27 18.73 -11.18
CA ASP A 352 -18.47 17.64 -11.72
C ASP A 352 -18.73 17.40 -13.21
N GLU A 353 -17.89 16.60 -13.85
CA GLU A 353 -18.00 16.31 -15.29
C GLU A 353 -18.00 14.81 -15.55
N LEU A 354 -18.82 14.37 -16.51
CA LEU A 354 -18.76 13.01 -17.05
C LEU A 354 -17.76 12.93 -18.20
N ALA A 355 -17.08 11.78 -18.32
CA ALA A 355 -16.34 11.45 -19.54
C ALA A 355 -17.29 11.37 -20.74
N GLU A 356 -16.88 11.80 -21.94
CA GLU A 356 -17.73 11.87 -23.15
C GLU A 356 -18.36 10.52 -23.58
N ASP A 357 -17.79 9.41 -23.12
CA ASP A 357 -18.22 8.03 -23.37
C ASP A 357 -18.71 7.29 -22.12
N ALA A 358 -18.96 8.02 -21.02
CA ALA A 358 -19.46 7.44 -19.77
C ALA A 358 -20.73 6.62 -19.98
N LEU A 359 -21.77 7.22 -20.56
CA LEU A 359 -23.06 6.54 -20.75
C LEU A 359 -22.97 5.42 -21.80
N PHE A 360 -22.06 5.52 -22.77
CA PHE A 360 -21.79 4.42 -23.71
C PHE A 360 -21.28 3.18 -22.97
N HIS A 361 -20.28 3.35 -22.10
CA HIS A 361 -19.71 2.25 -21.34
C HIS A 361 -20.68 1.65 -20.31
N VAL A 362 -21.52 2.48 -19.69
CA VAL A 362 -22.62 2.00 -18.83
C VAL A 362 -23.56 1.07 -19.62
N VAL A 363 -23.99 1.48 -20.82
CA VAL A 363 -24.90 0.68 -21.64
C VAL A 363 -24.22 -0.54 -22.25
N ASP A 364 -22.92 -0.45 -22.57
CA ASP A 364 -22.13 -1.62 -22.98
C ASP A 364 -22.11 -2.67 -21.87
N ALA A 365 -21.88 -2.24 -20.62
CA ALA A 365 -21.91 -3.14 -19.47
C ALA A 365 -23.30 -3.76 -19.27
N ILE A 366 -24.39 -3.00 -19.43
CA ILE A 366 -25.77 -3.52 -19.37
C ILE A 366 -26.04 -4.56 -20.48
N ASN A 367 -25.47 -4.37 -21.69
CA ASN A 367 -25.63 -5.35 -22.77
C ASN A 367 -24.87 -6.66 -22.47
N HIS A 368 -23.74 -6.60 -21.77
CA HIS A 368 -23.01 -7.80 -21.34
C HIS A 368 -23.60 -8.46 -20.09
N GLU A 369 -24.18 -7.67 -19.19
CA GLU A 369 -24.76 -8.10 -17.91
C GLU A 369 -26.19 -7.55 -17.77
N PRO A 370 -27.20 -8.10 -18.47
CA PRO A 370 -28.58 -7.56 -18.45
C PRO A 370 -29.27 -7.54 -17.09
N GLU A 371 -28.78 -8.33 -16.14
CA GLU A 371 -29.25 -8.35 -14.75
C GLU A 371 -28.64 -7.23 -13.89
N ALA A 372 -27.75 -6.40 -14.46
CA ALA A 372 -27.16 -5.25 -13.78
C ALA A 372 -28.26 -4.33 -13.22
N ASP A 373 -28.17 -4.10 -11.92
CA ASP A 373 -29.10 -3.31 -11.14
C ASP A 373 -28.41 -2.08 -10.54
N ILE A 374 -27.11 -2.20 -10.29
CA ILE A 374 -26.23 -1.10 -9.91
C ILE A 374 -24.96 -1.23 -10.75
N LEU A 375 -24.51 -0.13 -11.33
CA LEU A 375 -23.25 -0.03 -12.03
C LEU A 375 -22.43 1.11 -11.41
N TYR A 376 -21.12 0.94 -11.35
CA TYR A 376 -20.23 2.03 -10.96
C TYR A 376 -18.93 2.00 -11.75
N SER A 377 -18.27 3.15 -11.84
CA SER A 377 -17.02 3.32 -12.57
C SER A 377 -15.86 3.73 -11.67
N ASP A 378 -14.66 3.67 -12.24
CA ASP A 378 -13.52 4.42 -11.70
C ASP A 378 -13.76 5.93 -11.88
N GLU A 379 -13.05 6.73 -11.09
CA GLU A 379 -13.13 8.19 -11.10
C GLU A 379 -11.74 8.81 -10.93
N ASP A 380 -11.61 10.09 -11.26
CA ASP A 380 -10.44 10.88 -10.92
C ASP A 380 -10.84 12.31 -10.54
N HIS A 381 -9.85 13.13 -10.26
CA HIS A 381 -10.07 14.54 -9.95
C HIS A 381 -9.84 15.42 -11.17
N ILE A 382 -10.55 16.56 -11.22
CA ILE A 382 -10.38 17.60 -12.23
C ILE A 382 -10.28 18.98 -11.59
N ASP A 383 -9.32 19.79 -12.03
CA ASP A 383 -9.15 21.17 -11.54
C ASP A 383 -9.95 22.20 -12.35
N ASP A 384 -9.90 23.47 -11.92
CA ASP A 384 -10.55 24.60 -12.59
C ASP A 384 -10.09 24.77 -14.05
N ASP A 385 -8.86 24.37 -14.38
CA ASP A 385 -8.28 24.45 -15.73
C ASP A 385 -8.59 23.20 -16.59
N GLY A 386 -9.26 22.19 -16.02
CA GLY A 386 -9.57 20.92 -16.69
C GLY A 386 -8.43 19.90 -16.66
N ARG A 387 -7.40 20.10 -15.85
CA ARG A 387 -6.34 19.09 -15.66
C ARG A 387 -6.83 17.99 -14.72
N ARG A 388 -6.51 16.75 -15.09
CA ARG A 388 -6.94 15.55 -14.36
C ARG A 388 -5.82 14.99 -13.47
N SER A 389 -6.15 14.50 -12.28
CA SER A 389 -5.19 13.97 -11.30
C SER A 389 -5.81 12.93 -10.37
N ASP A 390 -4.98 12.27 -9.55
CA ASP A 390 -5.40 11.40 -8.45
C ASP A 390 -6.50 10.37 -8.82
N PRO A 391 -6.22 9.44 -9.76
CA PRO A 391 -7.20 8.44 -10.16
C PRO A 391 -7.51 7.43 -9.05
N PHE A 392 -8.79 7.11 -8.91
CA PHE A 392 -9.27 6.02 -8.09
C PHE A 392 -9.70 4.83 -8.96
N PHE A 393 -8.79 3.85 -9.06
CA PHE A 393 -9.01 2.57 -9.70
C PHE A 393 -9.56 1.56 -8.67
N LYS A 394 -10.88 1.41 -8.69
CA LYS A 394 -11.69 0.70 -7.69
C LYS A 394 -11.66 -0.82 -7.93
N PRO A 395 -11.87 -1.65 -6.90
CA PRO A 395 -12.11 -3.08 -7.06
C PRO A 395 -13.56 -3.34 -7.53
N ASP A 396 -13.84 -4.59 -7.95
CA ASP A 396 -15.21 -5.08 -8.11
C ASP A 396 -15.95 -5.15 -6.75
N TRP A 397 -17.27 -5.38 -6.78
CA TRP A 397 -18.14 -5.25 -5.60
C TRP A 397 -17.66 -6.07 -4.38
N SER A 398 -17.43 -5.36 -3.27
CA SER A 398 -16.83 -5.86 -2.04
C SER A 398 -17.64 -5.42 -0.81
N PRO A 399 -18.57 -6.27 -0.33
CA PRO A 399 -19.44 -5.97 0.81
C PRO A 399 -18.72 -5.73 2.13
N TYR A 400 -17.50 -6.24 2.33
CA TYR A 400 -16.74 -5.92 3.53
C TYR A 400 -15.98 -4.60 3.38
N THR A 401 -15.45 -4.30 2.18
CA THR A 401 -14.78 -3.01 1.93
C THR A 401 -15.76 -1.84 1.97
N ILE A 402 -16.96 -1.99 1.38
CA ILE A 402 -17.96 -0.90 1.33
C ILE A 402 -18.47 -0.48 2.72
N LEU A 403 -18.33 -1.37 3.72
CA LEU A 403 -18.67 -1.08 5.12
C LEU A 403 -17.54 -0.40 5.88
N SER A 404 -16.33 -0.38 5.33
CA SER A 404 -15.21 0.39 5.88
C SER A 404 -15.05 1.76 5.24
N GLU A 405 -15.43 1.91 3.98
CA GLU A 405 -15.40 3.17 3.23
C GLU A 405 -16.36 3.11 2.04
N ASN A 406 -17.02 4.23 1.72
CA ASN A 406 -17.73 4.38 0.45
C ASN A 406 -16.71 4.49 -0.69
N TYR A 407 -16.26 3.36 -1.25
CA TYR A 407 -15.33 3.37 -2.38
C TYR A 407 -16.02 3.45 -3.74
N VAL A 408 -17.35 3.30 -3.78
CA VAL A 408 -18.14 3.32 -5.03
C VAL A 408 -18.34 4.74 -5.53
N THR A 409 -18.70 5.67 -4.64
CA THR A 409 -18.81 7.12 -4.92
C THR A 409 -19.44 7.40 -6.28
N HIS A 410 -18.64 7.90 -7.24
CA HIS A 410 -19.08 8.33 -8.56
C HIS A 410 -18.35 7.54 -9.67
N LEU A 411 -18.85 7.43 -10.89
CA LEU A 411 -20.23 7.55 -11.28
C LEU A 411 -21.01 6.32 -10.80
N MET A 412 -22.04 6.51 -9.98
CA MET A 412 -22.98 5.44 -9.63
C MET A 412 -24.24 5.55 -10.50
N VAL A 413 -24.61 4.43 -11.13
CA VAL A 413 -25.83 4.27 -11.92
C VAL A 413 -26.69 3.17 -11.30
N LEU A 414 -27.95 3.44 -11.00
CA LEU A 414 -28.87 2.48 -10.41
C LEU A 414 -30.08 2.26 -11.33
N ARG A 415 -30.62 1.05 -11.32
CA ARG A 415 -31.96 0.80 -11.86
C ARG A 415 -32.96 1.63 -11.07
N ARG A 416 -33.73 2.47 -11.77
CA ARG A 416 -34.66 3.42 -11.16
C ARG A 416 -35.66 2.75 -10.22
N GLU A 417 -36.17 1.58 -10.63
CA GLU A 417 -37.11 0.78 -9.83
C GLU A 417 -36.53 0.40 -8.46
N ILE A 418 -35.24 0.08 -8.39
CA ILE A 418 -34.59 -0.30 -7.14
C ILE A 418 -34.46 0.92 -6.22
N ALA A 419 -34.03 2.06 -6.76
CA ALA A 419 -33.95 3.32 -6.01
C ALA A 419 -35.31 3.69 -5.40
N LEU A 420 -36.39 3.61 -6.19
CA LEU A 420 -37.76 3.84 -5.72
C LEU A 420 -38.20 2.81 -4.68
N SER A 421 -37.92 1.52 -4.90
CA SER A 421 -38.29 0.46 -3.97
C SER A 421 -37.59 0.59 -2.61
N CYS A 422 -36.45 1.28 -2.56
CA CYS A 422 -35.70 1.54 -1.33
C CYS A 422 -36.17 2.81 -0.61
N GLY A 423 -37.14 3.55 -1.17
CA GLY A 423 -37.65 4.80 -0.62
C GLY A 423 -36.87 6.06 -1.04
N GLY A 424 -36.08 5.98 -2.11
CA GLY A 424 -35.29 7.12 -2.60
C GLY A 424 -34.14 7.51 -1.69
N PHE A 425 -33.78 8.80 -1.72
CA PHE A 425 -32.75 9.42 -0.88
C PHE A 425 -33.35 9.88 0.45
N ARG A 426 -32.65 9.69 1.55
CA ARG A 426 -33.15 10.00 2.90
C ARG A 426 -32.46 11.26 3.42
N SER A 427 -33.22 12.29 3.78
CA SER A 427 -32.66 13.53 4.32
C SER A 427 -31.90 13.32 5.63
N GLU A 428 -32.20 12.27 6.39
CA GLU A 428 -31.44 11.87 7.58
C GLU A 428 -30.00 11.44 7.24
N ALA A 429 -29.74 11.07 5.99
CA ALA A 429 -28.44 10.70 5.47
C ALA A 429 -27.83 11.78 4.56
N ASP A 430 -28.32 13.04 4.59
CA ASP A 430 -27.65 14.14 3.91
C ASP A 430 -26.15 14.17 4.27
N LEU A 431 -25.28 14.42 3.28
CA LEU A 431 -23.81 14.29 3.32
C LEU A 431 -23.28 12.85 3.15
N SER A 432 -24.13 11.84 3.12
CA SER A 432 -23.80 10.43 2.83
C SER A 432 -24.94 9.72 2.10
N GLN A 433 -25.78 10.49 1.41
CA GLN A 433 -27.03 10.04 0.81
C GLN A 433 -26.81 9.03 -0.32
N ASP A 434 -25.68 9.15 -1.01
CA ASP A 434 -25.20 8.25 -2.05
C ASP A 434 -24.78 6.89 -1.46
N HIS A 435 -24.00 6.90 -0.36
CA HIS A 435 -23.62 5.68 0.35
C HIS A 435 -24.84 4.97 0.96
N ASP A 436 -25.74 5.74 1.56
CA ASP A 436 -26.98 5.22 2.14
C ASP A 436 -27.86 4.51 1.09
N ILE A 437 -28.13 5.16 -0.04
CA ILE A 437 -28.95 4.56 -1.09
C ILE A 437 -28.25 3.36 -1.72
N LEU A 438 -26.92 3.41 -1.92
CA LEU A 438 -26.12 2.29 -2.40
C LEU A 438 -26.26 1.07 -1.48
N LEU A 439 -26.05 1.26 -0.17
CA LEU A 439 -26.13 0.19 0.81
C LEU A 439 -27.52 -0.44 0.84
N ARG A 440 -28.60 0.37 0.87
CA ARG A 440 -29.98 -0.13 0.84
C ARG A 440 -30.31 -0.84 -0.49
N ALA A 441 -29.90 -0.27 -1.61
CA ALA A 441 -30.11 -0.85 -2.94
C ALA A 441 -29.34 -2.16 -3.12
N SER A 442 -28.14 -2.28 -2.54
CA SER A 442 -27.30 -3.47 -2.63
C SER A 442 -27.96 -4.72 -2.02
N LEU A 443 -28.85 -4.55 -1.04
CA LEU A 443 -29.63 -5.64 -0.44
C LEU A 443 -30.71 -6.20 -1.38
N LYS A 444 -31.08 -5.44 -2.42
CA LYS A 444 -32.13 -5.81 -3.38
C LYS A 444 -31.60 -6.07 -4.79
N ALA A 445 -30.39 -5.61 -5.10
CA ALA A 445 -29.77 -5.74 -6.40
C ALA A 445 -29.47 -7.22 -6.71
N ARG A 446 -29.83 -7.65 -7.92
CA ARG A 446 -29.43 -8.96 -8.47
C ARG A 446 -27.95 -8.97 -8.81
N ARG A 447 -27.46 -7.88 -9.39
CA ARG A 447 -26.08 -7.73 -9.85
C ARG A 447 -25.58 -6.29 -9.68
N ILE A 448 -24.40 -6.17 -9.10
CA ILE A 448 -23.63 -4.93 -9.00
C ILE A 448 -22.41 -5.08 -9.89
N VAL A 449 -22.24 -4.16 -10.84
CA VAL A 449 -21.21 -4.26 -11.90
C VAL A 449 -20.25 -3.09 -11.80
N HIS A 450 -18.97 -3.40 -11.76
CA HIS A 450 -17.91 -2.41 -11.86
C HIS A 450 -17.43 -2.27 -13.31
N ILE A 451 -17.25 -1.04 -13.76
CA ILE A 451 -16.71 -0.67 -15.07
C ILE A 451 -15.33 -0.05 -14.82
N PRO A 452 -14.22 -0.78 -15.05
CA PRO A 452 -12.87 -0.33 -14.70
C PRO A 452 -12.32 0.69 -15.70
N ARG A 453 -13.01 1.82 -15.80
CA ARG A 453 -12.72 2.97 -16.66
C ARG A 453 -13.03 4.25 -15.90
N ILE A 454 -12.22 5.28 -16.11
CA ILE A 454 -12.47 6.61 -15.54
C ILE A 454 -13.61 7.27 -16.33
N LEU A 455 -14.82 7.25 -15.76
CA LEU A 455 -16.02 7.79 -16.41
C LEU A 455 -16.58 9.03 -15.69
N TYR A 456 -15.96 9.43 -14.58
CA TYR A 456 -16.35 10.56 -13.76
C TYR A 456 -15.13 11.39 -13.37
N HIS A 457 -15.27 12.71 -13.43
CA HIS A 457 -14.25 13.69 -13.10
C HIS A 457 -14.75 14.57 -11.96
N TRP A 458 -14.28 14.27 -10.75
CA TRP A 458 -14.64 14.96 -9.53
C TRP A 458 -13.87 16.27 -9.40
N ARG A 459 -14.58 17.41 -9.38
CA ARG A 459 -13.95 18.71 -9.28
C ARG A 459 -13.34 18.91 -7.89
N THR A 460 -12.03 19.14 -7.87
CA THR A 460 -11.33 19.58 -6.67
C THR A 460 -10.42 20.75 -6.96
N ASN A 461 -10.44 21.74 -6.07
CA ASN A 461 -9.47 22.81 -6.01
C ASN A 461 -8.26 22.31 -5.18
N LEU A 462 -7.31 21.67 -5.88
CA LEU A 462 -6.04 21.14 -5.36
C LEU A 462 -5.26 22.12 -4.44
N TRP A 463 -5.49 23.43 -4.55
CA TRP A 463 -4.82 24.47 -3.77
C TRP A 463 -5.39 24.70 -2.36
N TYR A 464 -6.61 24.26 -2.08
CA TYR A 464 -7.25 24.46 -0.78
C TYR A 464 -7.65 23.12 -0.12
N HIS A 465 -7.74 22.04 -0.90
CA HIS A 465 -8.22 20.75 -0.43
C HIS A 465 -7.17 19.65 -0.62
N ARG A 466 -6.14 19.64 0.22
CA ARG A 466 -5.36 18.41 0.51
C ARG A 466 -6.17 17.44 1.41
N SER A 467 -7.49 17.56 1.35
CA SER A 467 -8.33 17.58 2.54
C SER A 467 -9.73 17.01 2.26
N THR A 468 -10.12 16.80 1.01
CA THR A 468 -11.28 15.97 0.61
C THR A 468 -10.89 14.56 0.15
N ARG A 469 -9.74 14.04 0.61
CA ARG A 469 -9.78 12.65 1.11
C ARG A 469 -10.75 12.69 2.29
N ALA A 470 -11.43 11.61 2.65
CA ALA A 470 -12.36 11.64 3.78
C ALA A 470 -11.73 12.12 5.12
N SER A 471 -10.42 12.39 5.16
CA SER A 471 -9.65 12.94 6.27
C SER A 471 -10.01 14.35 6.77
N ASP A 472 -10.65 15.27 6.02
CA ASP A 472 -11.22 16.49 6.65
C ASP A 472 -12.69 16.35 7.07
N SER A 473 -13.36 15.27 6.67
CA SER A 473 -14.68 14.93 7.24
C SER A 473 -14.61 14.74 8.75
N ALA A 474 -13.42 14.39 9.27
CA ALA A 474 -13.13 14.19 10.68
C ALA A 474 -13.38 15.44 11.56
N GLY A 475 -13.47 16.64 10.97
CA GLY A 475 -13.76 17.88 11.70
C GLY A 475 -15.25 18.23 11.81
N ASP A 476 -16.09 17.69 10.93
CA ASP A 476 -17.53 17.96 10.94
C ASP A 476 -18.30 16.76 11.48
N GLU A 477 -18.72 16.85 12.74
CA GLU A 477 -19.52 15.82 13.42
C GLU A 477 -20.78 15.44 12.63
N ARG A 478 -21.32 16.32 11.78
CA ARG A 478 -22.48 16.00 10.95
C ARG A 478 -22.17 14.96 9.89
N ILE A 479 -21.01 15.07 9.22
CA ILE A 479 -20.60 14.11 8.18
C ILE A 479 -20.33 12.75 8.82
N VAL A 480 -19.57 12.73 9.91
CA VAL A 480 -19.25 11.50 10.65
C VAL A 480 -20.52 10.80 11.14
N ASN A 481 -21.49 11.55 11.68
CA ASN A 481 -22.76 10.99 12.12
C ASN A 481 -23.61 10.48 10.94
N SER A 482 -23.65 11.19 9.82
CA SER A 482 -24.38 10.76 8.62
C SER A 482 -23.83 9.45 8.05
N GLN A 483 -22.51 9.33 7.92
CA GLN A 483 -21.84 8.09 7.49
C GLN A 483 -22.13 6.92 8.44
N ARG A 484 -22.02 7.16 9.76
CA ARG A 484 -22.31 6.14 10.78
C ARG A 484 -23.77 5.68 10.71
N GLU A 485 -24.72 6.62 10.59
CA GLU A 485 -26.14 6.31 10.52
C GLU A 485 -26.49 5.51 9.25
N ALA A 486 -25.84 5.81 8.10
CA ALA A 486 -25.99 5.03 6.88
C ALA A 486 -25.59 3.55 7.10
N LEU A 487 -24.42 3.32 7.73
CA LEU A 487 -23.94 1.98 8.06
C LEU A 487 -24.83 1.27 9.10
N GLU A 488 -25.18 1.93 10.19
CA GLU A 488 -26.06 1.37 11.22
C GLU A 488 -27.44 1.03 10.65
N CYS A 489 -27.99 1.88 9.78
CA CYS A 489 -29.23 1.61 9.08
C CYS A 489 -29.12 0.41 8.13
N TYR A 490 -28.02 0.28 7.40
CA TYR A 490 -27.76 -0.90 6.58
C TYR A 490 -27.75 -2.18 7.43
N LEU A 491 -27.03 -2.19 8.56
CA LEU A 491 -26.98 -3.34 9.46
C LEU A 491 -28.38 -3.73 9.97
N ARG A 492 -29.17 -2.74 10.43
CA ARG A 492 -30.56 -2.96 10.87
C ARG A 492 -31.43 -3.52 9.75
N THR A 493 -31.32 -2.97 8.55
CA THR A 493 -32.13 -3.38 7.38
C THR A 493 -31.76 -4.78 6.89
N ALA A 494 -30.47 -5.13 6.95
CA ALA A 494 -29.96 -6.44 6.57
C ALA A 494 -30.19 -7.52 7.63
N GLY A 495 -30.71 -7.17 8.82
CA GLY A 495 -30.84 -8.08 9.95
C GLY A 495 -29.48 -8.55 10.49
N ILE A 496 -28.44 -7.72 10.33
CA ILE A 496 -27.08 -8.00 10.78
C ILE A 496 -26.87 -7.30 12.12
N GLU A 497 -26.62 -8.09 13.17
CA GLU A 497 -26.22 -7.55 14.45
C GLU A 497 -24.75 -7.09 14.39
N GLY A 498 -24.51 -5.83 14.74
CA GLY A 498 -23.16 -5.26 14.80
C GLY A 498 -23.17 -3.80 15.26
N ALA A 499 -22.02 -3.34 15.75
CA ALA A 499 -21.79 -1.96 16.14
C ALA A 499 -20.79 -1.30 15.20
N VAL A 500 -21.09 -0.07 14.76
CA VAL A 500 -20.20 0.71 13.89
C VAL A 500 -19.29 1.56 14.77
N GLU A 501 -17.98 1.33 14.68
CA GLU A 501 -16.96 2.13 15.38
C GLU A 501 -15.95 2.73 14.39
N PRO A 502 -15.24 3.82 14.77
CA PRO A 502 -14.15 4.33 13.96
C PRO A 502 -13.08 3.27 13.69
N GLY A 503 -12.55 3.26 12.48
CA GLY A 503 -11.45 2.41 12.04
C GLY A 503 -10.08 2.95 12.49
N ARG A 504 -9.01 2.53 11.79
CA ARG A 504 -7.64 3.00 12.09
C ARG A 504 -7.42 4.49 11.80
N TYR A 505 -8.22 5.07 10.92
CA TYR A 505 -8.19 6.50 10.59
C TYR A 505 -9.56 7.16 10.80
N PRO A 506 -9.59 8.47 11.14
CA PRO A 506 -10.85 9.19 11.34
C PRO A 506 -11.51 9.47 9.99
N ASP A 507 -12.55 8.70 9.63
CA ASP A 507 -13.23 8.61 8.31
C ASP A 507 -13.37 7.19 7.77
N ARG A 508 -12.70 6.22 8.40
CA ARG A 508 -12.86 4.80 8.13
C ARG A 508 -13.71 4.16 9.19
N TRP A 509 -14.39 3.09 8.82
CA TRP A 509 -15.33 2.41 9.70
C TRP A 509 -14.94 0.95 9.93
N ARG A 510 -15.24 0.47 11.13
CA ARG A 510 -15.17 -0.94 11.49
C ARG A 510 -16.54 -1.35 12.00
N VAL A 511 -17.08 -2.42 11.42
CA VAL A 511 -18.24 -3.10 12.00
C VAL A 511 -17.73 -4.17 12.97
N ARG A 512 -18.12 -4.06 14.24
CA ARG A 512 -17.91 -5.06 15.28
C ARG A 512 -19.09 -6.01 15.30
N TYR A 513 -18.83 -7.29 15.09
CA TYR A 513 -19.83 -8.33 15.18
C TYR A 513 -19.80 -8.94 16.59
N PRO A 514 -20.94 -9.12 17.26
CA PRO A 514 -20.94 -9.75 18.57
C PRO A 514 -20.54 -11.22 18.45
N LEU A 515 -19.83 -11.69 19.46
CA LEU A 515 -19.56 -13.12 19.64
C LEU A 515 -20.60 -13.73 20.58
N PRO A 516 -20.93 -15.02 20.43
CA PRO A 516 -21.76 -15.72 21.39
C PRO A 516 -21.10 -15.75 22.77
N GLU A 517 -21.90 -15.91 23.82
CA GLU A 517 -21.43 -15.98 25.22
C GLU A 517 -20.39 -17.10 25.43
N ASP A 518 -20.58 -18.23 24.74
CA ASP A 518 -19.56 -19.28 24.58
C ASP A 518 -18.90 -19.12 23.20
N PRO A 519 -17.76 -18.40 23.11
CA PRO A 519 -17.10 -18.12 21.84
C PRO A 519 -16.52 -19.41 21.23
N PRO A 520 -16.55 -19.58 19.90
CA PRO A 520 -16.18 -20.83 19.24
C PRO A 520 -14.69 -21.18 19.41
N ARG A 521 -14.38 -22.43 19.79
CA ARG A 521 -12.97 -22.84 19.96
C ARG A 521 -12.16 -22.64 18.67
N VAL A 522 -10.97 -22.07 18.82
CA VAL A 522 -9.96 -21.92 17.75
C VAL A 522 -8.83 -22.93 17.98
N ALA A 523 -8.52 -23.77 16.98
CA ALA A 523 -7.31 -24.58 16.99
C ALA A 523 -6.21 -23.91 16.16
N ALA A 524 -5.18 -23.41 16.84
CA ALA A 524 -3.97 -22.87 16.22
C ALA A 524 -3.03 -24.00 15.80
N VAL A 525 -2.89 -24.24 14.51
CA VAL A 525 -1.97 -25.21 13.92
C VAL A 525 -0.66 -24.50 13.59
N ILE A 526 0.43 -24.92 14.23
CA ILE A 526 1.76 -24.30 14.13
C ILE A 526 2.78 -25.34 13.62
N PRO A 527 3.05 -25.40 12.31
CA PRO A 527 4.17 -26.14 11.75
C PRO A 527 5.51 -25.61 12.26
N CYS A 528 6.37 -26.48 12.80
CA CYS A 528 7.68 -26.09 13.31
C CYS A 528 8.81 -26.95 12.75
N GLY A 529 9.86 -26.29 12.25
CA GLY A 529 11.08 -26.94 11.73
C GLY A 529 12.18 -27.18 12.78
N GLY A 530 11.96 -26.80 14.04
CA GLY A 530 12.92 -26.98 15.14
C GLY A 530 13.69 -25.73 15.56
N ARG A 531 13.34 -24.53 15.08
CA ARG A 531 13.91 -23.28 15.59
C ARG A 531 13.26 -22.88 16.92
N MET A 532 13.84 -23.39 18.01
CA MET A 532 13.27 -23.24 19.34
C MET A 532 13.10 -21.78 19.80
N GLU A 533 13.99 -20.86 19.41
CA GLU A 533 13.86 -19.44 19.77
C GLU A 533 12.58 -18.81 19.19
N MET A 534 12.29 -19.08 17.92
CA MET A 534 11.10 -18.55 17.23
C MET A 534 9.83 -19.18 17.80
N LEU A 535 9.81 -20.52 17.89
CA LEU A 535 8.66 -21.25 18.44
C LEU A 535 8.33 -20.81 19.87
N THR A 536 9.34 -20.65 20.72
CA THR A 536 9.16 -20.21 22.10
C THR A 536 8.57 -18.82 22.15
N ARG A 537 9.11 -17.87 21.38
CA ARG A 537 8.58 -16.51 21.31
C ARG A 537 7.16 -16.48 20.76
N CYS A 538 6.86 -17.28 19.74
CA CYS A 538 5.53 -17.38 19.16
C CYS A 538 4.52 -17.83 20.22
N ILE A 539 4.78 -18.94 20.92
CA ILE A 539 3.88 -19.49 21.94
C ILE A 539 3.77 -18.58 23.17
N GLU A 540 4.87 -17.97 23.62
CA GLU A 540 4.85 -17.03 24.74
C GLU A 540 4.02 -15.79 24.41
N THR A 541 4.22 -15.16 23.25
CA THR A 541 3.43 -13.98 22.84
C THR A 541 1.97 -14.36 22.57
N PHE A 542 1.71 -15.53 21.96
CA PHE A 542 0.35 -16.03 21.75
C PHE A 542 -0.39 -16.17 23.07
N THR A 543 0.20 -16.83 24.06
CA THR A 543 -0.48 -17.15 25.33
C THR A 543 -0.54 -15.98 26.32
N SER A 544 0.41 -15.04 26.26
CA SER A 544 0.46 -13.91 27.20
C SER A 544 -0.27 -12.66 26.72
N ILE A 545 -0.44 -12.46 25.40
CA ILE A 545 -1.04 -11.25 24.82
C ILE A 545 -2.48 -11.49 24.36
N THR A 546 -2.78 -12.66 23.80
CA THR A 546 -4.11 -12.97 23.24
C THR A 546 -5.17 -12.95 24.33
N LYS A 547 -6.21 -12.11 24.16
CA LYS A 547 -7.35 -12.03 25.08
C LYS A 547 -8.51 -12.95 24.74
N TYR A 548 -8.55 -13.44 23.50
CA TYR A 548 -9.58 -14.39 23.10
C TYR A 548 -9.48 -15.67 23.96
N PRO A 549 -10.56 -16.12 24.62
CA PRO A 549 -10.45 -17.07 25.72
C PRO A 549 -10.46 -18.54 25.30
N ASN A 550 -11.00 -18.87 24.13
CA ASN A 550 -11.28 -20.28 23.76
C ASN A 550 -10.38 -20.76 22.63
N TYR A 551 -9.15 -21.13 22.95
CA TYR A 551 -8.21 -21.66 21.98
C TYR A 551 -7.45 -22.90 22.46
N GLU A 552 -6.92 -23.65 21.51
CA GLU A 552 -5.96 -24.72 21.68
C GLU A 552 -4.82 -24.57 20.64
N ILE A 553 -3.63 -25.06 20.95
CA ILE A 553 -2.42 -24.93 20.13
C ILE A 553 -1.92 -26.32 19.77
N TRP A 554 -1.73 -26.58 18.47
CA TRP A 554 -1.25 -27.84 17.91
C TRP A 554 0.09 -27.59 17.22
N VAL A 555 1.19 -27.95 17.87
CA VAL A 555 2.54 -27.80 17.33
C VAL A 555 2.89 -29.04 16.52
N VAL A 556 3.06 -28.87 15.20
CA VAL A 556 3.40 -29.94 14.26
C VAL A 556 4.90 -29.97 14.07
N ASP A 557 5.55 -30.92 14.73
CA ASP A 557 7.00 -31.03 14.82
C ASP A 557 7.56 -31.76 13.59
N ASN A 558 8.10 -31.03 12.61
CA ASN A 558 8.86 -31.60 11.49
C ASN A 558 10.38 -31.46 11.69
N SER A 559 10.84 -31.28 12.94
CA SER A 559 12.25 -31.21 13.25
C SER A 559 12.93 -32.59 13.20
N ARG A 560 14.24 -32.62 13.46
CA ARG A 560 15.02 -33.86 13.62
C ARG A 560 15.33 -34.20 15.08
N ALA A 561 14.90 -33.37 16.02
CA ALA A 561 15.27 -33.46 17.44
C ALA A 561 14.03 -33.65 18.32
N ALA A 562 14.25 -33.93 19.62
CA ALA A 562 13.18 -34.07 20.61
C ALA A 562 12.87 -32.76 21.36
N GLU A 563 13.52 -31.64 21.00
CA GLU A 563 13.41 -30.37 21.73
C GLU A 563 12.01 -29.76 21.63
N VAL A 564 11.38 -29.80 20.46
CA VAL A 564 10.00 -29.32 20.24
C VAL A 564 9.00 -30.13 21.06
N GLU A 565 9.12 -31.46 21.04
CA GLU A 565 8.31 -32.37 21.86
C GLU A 565 8.47 -32.07 23.37
N ALA A 566 9.71 -31.92 23.84
CA ALA A 566 10.00 -31.64 25.24
C ALA A 566 9.42 -30.28 25.67
N TYR A 567 9.55 -29.26 24.83
CA TYR A 567 8.99 -27.94 25.07
C TYR A 567 7.46 -27.95 25.13
N ALA A 568 6.80 -28.57 24.14
CA ALA A 568 5.34 -28.68 24.13
C ALA A 568 4.81 -29.41 25.37
N LYS A 569 5.46 -30.51 25.78
CA LYS A 569 5.13 -31.22 27.04
C LYS A 569 5.33 -30.35 28.28
N ALA A 570 6.40 -29.56 28.33
CA ALA A 570 6.65 -28.65 29.44
C ALA A 570 5.59 -27.54 29.54
N CYS A 571 5.14 -27.00 28.40
CA CYS A 571 4.06 -26.03 28.32
C CYS A 571 2.71 -26.64 28.74
N ALA A 572 2.39 -27.86 28.28
CA ALA A 572 1.19 -28.58 28.70
C ALA A 572 1.19 -28.88 30.22
N ALA A 573 2.35 -29.24 30.79
CA ALA A 573 2.50 -29.44 32.23
C ALA A 573 2.27 -28.16 33.06
N LYS A 574 2.41 -26.98 32.44
CA LYS A 574 2.06 -25.67 33.03
C LYS A 574 0.57 -25.30 32.85
N GLY A 575 -0.24 -26.18 32.26
CA GLY A 575 -1.67 -25.96 32.03
C GLY A 575 -1.99 -25.18 30.76
N LEU A 576 -1.02 -24.94 29.87
CA LEU A 576 -1.32 -24.35 28.55
C LEU A 576 -2.06 -25.37 27.67
N PRO A 577 -3.04 -24.96 26.86
CA PRO A 577 -3.81 -25.84 25.99
C PRO A 577 -3.01 -26.18 24.73
N ILE A 578 -1.86 -26.83 24.90
CA ILE A 578 -0.91 -27.13 23.83
C ILE A 578 -0.76 -28.64 23.64
N HIS A 579 -0.70 -29.05 22.38
CA HIS A 579 -0.61 -30.42 21.91
C HIS A 579 0.58 -30.55 20.96
N HIS A 580 1.31 -31.65 21.09
CA HIS A 580 2.41 -32.01 20.19
C HIS A 580 1.92 -33.02 19.15
N VAL A 581 2.25 -32.79 17.89
CA VAL A 581 2.03 -33.72 16.78
C VAL A 581 3.38 -34.14 16.22
N ASP A 582 3.71 -35.42 16.35
CA ASP A 582 4.97 -35.96 15.85
C ASP A 582 4.94 -36.13 14.32
N TRP A 583 5.60 -35.22 13.63
CA TRP A 583 5.78 -35.22 12.18
C TRP A 583 7.27 -35.30 11.80
N ARG A 584 8.11 -35.75 12.75
CA ARG A 584 9.57 -35.79 12.61
C ARG A 584 9.98 -36.82 11.57
N ASN A 585 11.15 -36.60 10.98
CA ASN A 585 11.76 -37.50 9.98
C ASN A 585 10.91 -37.73 8.72
N ARG A 586 9.87 -36.93 8.49
CA ARG A 586 9.11 -36.89 7.24
C ARG A 586 9.65 -35.79 6.33
N ARG A 587 9.50 -35.96 5.01
CA ARG A 587 9.82 -34.89 4.05
C ARG A 587 8.87 -33.72 4.29
N PHE A 588 9.41 -32.50 4.32
CA PHE A 588 8.63 -31.29 4.48
C PHE A 588 7.52 -31.19 3.41
N ASN A 589 6.29 -31.02 3.88
CA ASN A 589 5.10 -30.74 3.09
C ASN A 589 4.16 -29.94 3.99
N TYR A 590 4.15 -28.62 3.81
CA TYR A 590 3.37 -27.69 4.62
C TYR A 590 1.89 -28.03 4.57
N SER A 591 1.37 -28.35 3.38
CA SER A 591 -0.03 -28.72 3.16
C SER A 591 -0.42 -29.97 3.95
N ALA A 592 0.40 -31.03 3.88
CA ALA A 592 0.12 -32.28 4.59
C ALA A 592 0.23 -32.14 6.11
N MET A 593 1.21 -31.38 6.60
CA MET A 593 1.35 -31.07 8.04
C MET A 593 0.10 -30.39 8.60
N ASN A 594 -0.41 -29.39 7.89
CA ASN A 594 -1.59 -28.64 8.30
C ASN A 594 -2.87 -29.48 8.21
N ASN A 595 -3.04 -30.28 7.14
CA ASN A 595 -4.17 -31.18 6.99
C ASN A 595 -4.20 -32.26 8.10
N ASP A 596 -3.06 -32.91 8.37
CA ASP A 596 -2.94 -33.93 9.41
C ASP A 596 -3.31 -33.35 10.78
N ALA A 597 -2.81 -32.17 11.13
CA ALA A 597 -3.12 -31.51 12.40
C ALA A 597 -4.58 -31.05 12.49
N ALA A 598 -5.14 -30.50 11.40
CA ALA A 598 -6.54 -30.11 11.35
C ALA A 598 -7.48 -31.31 11.58
N ALA A 599 -7.08 -32.52 11.19
CA ALA A 599 -7.84 -33.76 11.42
C ALA A 599 -7.81 -34.27 12.87
N LEU A 600 -6.88 -33.80 13.71
CA LEU A 600 -6.73 -34.23 15.10
C LEU A 600 -7.59 -33.45 16.11
N THR A 601 -8.10 -32.29 15.71
CA THR A 601 -8.99 -31.45 16.51
C THR A 601 -10.41 -31.43 15.94
N SER A 602 -11.40 -31.12 16.80
CA SER A 602 -12.79 -30.85 16.43
C SER A 602 -13.16 -29.36 16.49
N ALA A 603 -12.20 -28.46 16.69
CA ALA A 603 -12.46 -27.03 16.84
C ALA A 603 -13.15 -26.46 15.58
N PRO A 604 -14.25 -25.70 15.70
CA PRO A 604 -14.98 -25.16 14.55
C PRO A 604 -14.15 -24.16 13.71
N LEU A 605 -13.12 -23.56 14.31
CA LEU A 605 -12.23 -22.63 13.65
C LEU A 605 -10.79 -23.15 13.66
N LEU A 606 -10.14 -23.10 12.51
CA LEU A 606 -8.75 -23.52 12.29
C LEU A 606 -7.90 -22.29 12.01
N LEU A 607 -6.93 -22.00 12.86
CA LEU A 607 -5.95 -20.95 12.63
C LEU A 607 -4.65 -21.58 12.15
N PHE A 608 -4.28 -21.36 10.89
CA PHE A 608 -2.95 -21.69 10.38
C PHE A 608 -1.99 -20.55 10.69
N LEU A 609 -0.89 -20.86 11.39
CA LEU A 609 0.03 -19.87 11.92
C LEU A 609 1.48 -20.37 11.81
N ASN A 610 2.38 -19.56 11.29
CA ASN A 610 3.80 -19.92 11.24
C ASN A 610 4.46 -19.80 12.63
N ASP A 611 5.53 -20.57 12.86
CA ASP A 611 6.28 -20.62 14.12
C ASP A 611 7.15 -19.38 14.41
N ASP A 612 7.24 -18.44 13.47
CA ASP A 612 8.00 -17.19 13.52
C ASP A 612 7.10 -15.93 13.54
N ILE A 613 5.84 -16.10 13.93
CA ILE A 613 4.90 -15.02 14.21
C ILE A 613 5.03 -14.56 15.66
N CYS A 614 4.95 -13.24 15.87
CA CYS A 614 4.84 -12.62 17.20
C CYS A 614 3.56 -11.80 17.30
N ILE A 615 2.79 -12.07 18.35
CA ILE A 615 1.57 -11.32 18.64
C ILE A 615 1.93 -9.97 19.26
N VAL A 616 1.29 -8.89 18.78
CA VAL A 616 1.52 -7.53 19.30
C VAL A 616 0.23 -6.80 19.71
N GLU A 617 -0.94 -7.28 19.27
CA GLU A 617 -2.25 -6.70 19.62
C GLU A 617 -3.08 -7.71 20.43
N PRO A 618 -3.65 -7.37 21.60
CA PRO A 618 -4.39 -8.34 22.43
C PRO A 618 -5.69 -8.89 21.83
N GLU A 619 -6.41 -8.07 21.06
CA GLU A 619 -7.73 -8.40 20.48
C GLU A 619 -7.64 -8.99 19.07
N TRP A 620 -6.43 -9.29 18.58
CA TRP A 620 -6.19 -9.74 17.20
C TRP A 620 -7.06 -10.95 16.83
N LEU A 621 -7.09 -11.98 17.69
CA LEU A 621 -7.84 -13.20 17.43
C LEU A 621 -9.34 -12.97 17.53
N THR A 622 -9.80 -12.13 18.48
CA THR A 622 -11.19 -11.68 18.57
C THR A 622 -11.61 -11.04 17.23
N ALA A 623 -10.83 -10.11 16.70
CA ALA A 623 -11.13 -9.42 15.44
C ALA A 623 -11.21 -10.38 14.23
N MET A 624 -10.39 -11.44 14.20
CA MET A 624 -10.48 -12.47 13.17
C MET A 624 -11.72 -13.34 13.34
N VAL A 625 -12.06 -13.73 14.57
CA VAL A 625 -13.23 -14.58 14.89
C VAL A 625 -14.54 -13.85 14.60
N GLU A 626 -14.63 -12.54 14.89
CA GLU A 626 -15.79 -11.69 14.54
C GLU A 626 -16.15 -11.82 13.05
N LEU A 627 -15.15 -11.89 12.17
CA LEU A 627 -15.32 -12.03 10.74
C LEU A 627 -15.50 -13.50 10.30
N ALA A 628 -14.72 -14.42 10.86
CA ALA A 628 -14.74 -15.83 10.47
C ALA A 628 -16.06 -16.53 10.85
N THR A 629 -16.78 -16.02 11.85
CA THR A 629 -18.10 -16.53 12.25
C THR A 629 -19.24 -16.03 11.35
N ARG A 630 -18.97 -15.12 10.42
CA ARG A 630 -19.97 -14.68 9.45
C ARG A 630 -20.32 -15.82 8.47
N PRO A 631 -21.61 -16.08 8.19
CA PRO A 631 -22.02 -17.23 7.38
C PRO A 631 -21.41 -17.31 5.98
N ASN A 632 -21.11 -16.15 5.39
CA ASN A 632 -20.58 -15.97 4.03
C ASN A 632 -19.05 -15.84 3.98
N VAL A 633 -18.34 -15.87 5.11
CA VAL A 633 -16.87 -15.80 5.18
C VAL A 633 -16.30 -17.20 5.36
N GLY A 634 -15.29 -17.54 4.56
CA GLY A 634 -14.58 -18.82 4.63
C GLY A 634 -13.18 -18.72 5.20
N ALA A 635 -12.47 -17.61 4.95
CA ALA A 635 -11.15 -17.36 5.51
C ALA A 635 -10.95 -15.89 5.89
N VAL A 636 -10.14 -15.66 6.92
CA VAL A 636 -9.76 -14.33 7.41
C VAL A 636 -8.24 -14.26 7.55
N GLY A 637 -7.62 -13.23 6.97
CA GLY A 637 -6.18 -12.97 7.06
C GLY A 637 -5.86 -11.77 7.94
N ALA A 638 -4.74 -11.87 8.66
CA ALA A 638 -4.20 -10.81 9.48
C ALA A 638 -3.37 -9.80 8.66
N ARG A 639 -3.06 -8.66 9.26
CA ARG A 639 -1.99 -7.76 8.81
C ARG A 639 -0.65 -8.23 9.37
N LEU A 640 0.32 -8.45 8.49
CA LEU A 640 1.67 -8.83 8.89
C LEU A 640 2.65 -7.71 8.61
N LEU A 641 3.45 -7.36 9.61
CA LEU A 641 4.54 -6.42 9.51
C LEU A 641 5.88 -7.14 9.62
N PHE A 642 6.86 -6.63 8.88
CA PHE A 642 8.26 -6.90 9.17
C PHE A 642 8.65 -6.27 10.53
N PRO A 643 9.73 -6.75 11.18
CA PRO A 643 10.19 -6.18 12.46
C PRO A 643 10.56 -4.69 12.41
N ASP A 644 10.81 -4.14 11.21
CA ASP A 644 11.10 -2.72 10.99
C ASP A 644 9.84 -1.85 10.82
N GLY A 645 8.64 -2.45 10.91
CA GLY A 645 7.35 -1.77 10.80
C GLY A 645 6.82 -1.63 9.37
N ARG A 646 7.54 -2.13 8.36
CA ARG A 646 7.02 -2.20 6.99
C ARG A 646 5.96 -3.29 6.86
N ILE A 647 5.00 -3.06 5.99
CA ILE A 647 3.98 -4.05 5.63
C ILE A 647 4.67 -5.21 4.90
N GLN A 648 4.36 -6.43 5.31
CA GLN A 648 4.71 -7.65 4.62
C GLN A 648 3.49 -8.30 3.99
N HIS A 649 2.32 -8.19 4.62
CA HIS A 649 1.06 -8.70 4.10
C HIS A 649 -0.10 -7.80 4.51
N ALA A 650 -0.87 -7.37 3.50
CA ALA A 650 -2.17 -6.73 3.67
C ALA A 650 -3.15 -7.31 2.64
N GLY A 651 -3.29 -8.64 2.60
CA GLY A 651 -3.94 -9.37 1.50
C GLY A 651 -2.99 -9.71 0.36
N LEU A 652 -3.42 -10.62 -0.53
CA LEU A 652 -2.71 -11.03 -1.74
C LEU A 652 -3.49 -10.59 -2.98
N VAL A 653 -2.75 -10.20 -4.01
CA VAL A 653 -3.23 -9.95 -5.37
C VAL A 653 -2.84 -11.14 -6.24
N VAL A 654 -3.81 -11.79 -6.85
CA VAL A 654 -3.59 -12.86 -7.82
C VAL A 654 -3.29 -12.23 -9.18
N GLY A 655 -2.30 -12.75 -9.89
CA GLY A 655 -1.78 -12.17 -11.14
C GLY A 655 -0.54 -11.31 -10.98
N LEU A 656 -0.24 -10.81 -9.77
CA LEU A 656 1.00 -10.07 -9.52
C LEU A 656 2.22 -10.96 -9.82
N PHE A 657 3.20 -10.42 -10.55
CA PHE A 657 4.35 -11.16 -11.08
C PHE A 657 3.95 -12.43 -11.88
N GLY A 658 2.76 -12.45 -12.46
CA GLY A 658 2.22 -13.58 -13.23
C GLY A 658 1.82 -14.80 -12.38
N VAL A 659 1.68 -14.65 -11.06
CA VAL A 659 1.18 -15.69 -10.14
C VAL A 659 0.32 -15.09 -9.02
N ALA A 660 0.94 -14.63 -7.94
CA ALA A 660 0.33 -13.95 -6.81
C ALA A 660 1.42 -13.20 -6.04
N GLY A 661 1.07 -12.07 -5.43
CA GLY A 661 2.01 -11.24 -4.66
C GLY A 661 1.33 -10.49 -3.53
N HIS A 662 2.14 -10.01 -2.58
CA HIS A 662 1.63 -9.42 -1.35
C HIS A 662 1.30 -7.96 -1.56
N ALA A 663 0.03 -7.59 -1.38
CA ALA A 663 -0.39 -6.20 -1.49
C ALA A 663 0.38 -5.34 -0.46
N PHE A 664 0.95 -4.22 -0.93
CA PHE A 664 1.63 -3.20 -0.12
C PHE A 664 2.95 -3.65 0.54
N LYS A 665 3.53 -4.77 0.11
CA LYS A 665 4.79 -5.26 0.68
C LYS A 665 5.90 -4.21 0.51
N GLY A 666 6.58 -3.89 1.62
CA GLY A 666 7.65 -2.90 1.69
C GLY A 666 7.21 -1.46 1.98
N CYS A 667 5.92 -1.14 1.86
CA CYS A 667 5.37 0.15 2.30
C CYS A 667 5.47 0.28 3.83
N PHE A 668 5.68 1.50 4.35
CA PHE A 668 5.65 1.72 5.80
C PHE A 668 4.22 1.55 6.33
N GLY A 669 4.07 0.85 7.46
CA GLY A 669 2.76 0.53 8.00
C GLY A 669 2.00 1.73 8.61
N ASP A 670 2.65 2.87 8.82
CA ASP A 670 2.05 4.07 9.39
C ASP A 670 1.75 5.16 8.34
N GLU A 671 2.05 4.91 7.06
CA GLU A 671 1.73 5.83 5.97
C GLU A 671 0.39 5.48 5.31
N ARG A 672 -0.45 6.50 5.05
CA ARG A 672 -1.62 6.34 4.18
C ARG A 672 -1.17 5.96 2.78
N THR A 673 -1.54 4.76 2.34
CA THR A 673 -1.22 4.21 1.02
C THR A 673 -2.43 4.29 0.10
N TYR A 674 -2.47 3.49 -0.98
CA TYR A 674 -3.56 3.48 -1.95
C TYR A 674 -4.92 3.30 -1.26
N PHE A 675 -5.71 4.39 -1.22
CA PHE A 675 -7.03 4.48 -0.59
C PHE A 675 -7.13 3.84 0.81
N ASP A 676 -6.06 3.92 1.59
CA ASP A 676 -5.99 3.37 2.96
C ASP A 676 -6.32 1.86 3.04
N PHE A 677 -6.20 1.14 1.91
CA PHE A 677 -6.53 -0.29 1.80
C PHE A 677 -5.82 -1.19 2.84
N PRO A 678 -4.56 -0.95 3.24
CA PRO A 678 -3.94 -1.70 4.34
C PRO A 678 -4.57 -1.49 5.71
N ASP A 679 -5.37 -0.44 5.88
CA ASP A 679 -5.87 0.05 7.16
C ASP A 679 -7.39 -0.11 7.31
N ILE A 680 -8.05 -0.71 6.32
CA ILE A 680 -9.47 -1.08 6.33
C ILE A 680 -9.69 -2.58 6.13
N ILE A 681 -10.86 -3.08 6.54
CA ILE A 681 -11.30 -4.45 6.26
C ILE A 681 -11.60 -4.56 4.77
N ARG A 682 -11.09 -5.60 4.10
CA ARG A 682 -11.30 -5.79 2.67
C ARG A 682 -11.68 -7.21 2.29
N ASP A 683 -12.54 -7.34 1.29
CA ASP A 683 -12.55 -8.59 0.52
C ASP A 683 -11.26 -8.64 -0.32
N VAL A 684 -10.59 -9.78 -0.30
CA VAL A 684 -9.37 -10.04 -1.09
C VAL A 684 -9.48 -11.42 -1.73
N SER A 685 -8.68 -11.66 -2.78
CA SER A 685 -8.73 -12.96 -3.47
C SER A 685 -8.02 -14.05 -2.68
N ALA A 686 -6.97 -13.69 -1.94
CA ALA A 686 -6.29 -14.58 -1.02
C ALA A 686 -5.65 -13.84 0.17
N VAL A 687 -5.36 -14.60 1.21
CA VAL A 687 -4.55 -14.21 2.37
C VAL A 687 -3.48 -15.28 2.60
N THR A 688 -2.41 -14.94 3.32
CA THR A 688 -1.33 -15.91 3.55
C THR A 688 -1.61 -16.82 4.75
N ALA A 689 -1.22 -18.08 4.66
CA ALA A 689 -1.29 -19.02 5.79
C ALA A 689 -0.23 -18.77 6.88
N ALA A 690 0.62 -17.74 6.73
CA ALA A 690 1.44 -17.27 7.85
C ALA A 690 0.59 -16.83 9.05
N CYS A 691 -0.62 -16.31 8.81
CA CYS A 691 -1.68 -16.18 9.80
C CYS A 691 -3.05 -16.11 9.09
N MET A 692 -3.76 -17.23 9.05
CA MET A 692 -5.06 -17.37 8.39
C MET A 692 -6.03 -18.18 9.25
N LEU A 693 -7.18 -17.59 9.55
CA LEU A 693 -8.28 -18.24 10.24
C LEU A 693 -9.31 -18.75 9.23
N VAL A 694 -9.65 -20.03 9.29
CA VAL A 694 -10.56 -20.71 8.37
C VAL A 694 -11.65 -21.44 9.15
N ARG A 695 -12.89 -21.40 8.66
CA ARG A 695 -13.95 -22.25 9.22
C ARG A 695 -13.73 -23.71 8.83
N ARG A 696 -13.80 -24.62 9.80
CA ARG A 696 -13.58 -26.06 9.58
C ARG A 696 -14.51 -26.65 8.53
N ASP A 697 -15.81 -26.38 8.63
CA ASP A 697 -16.80 -26.94 7.71
C ASP A 697 -16.53 -26.54 6.26
N ILE A 698 -16.05 -25.31 6.05
CA ILE A 698 -15.62 -24.81 4.74
C ILE A 698 -14.29 -25.44 4.32
N PHE A 699 -13.30 -25.51 5.21
CA PHE A 699 -12.01 -26.15 4.96
C PHE A 699 -12.18 -27.60 4.48
N GLU A 700 -13.02 -28.37 5.17
CA GLU A 700 -13.36 -29.76 4.82
C GLU A 700 -14.14 -29.82 3.50
N LYS A 701 -15.13 -28.93 3.30
CA LYS A 701 -15.93 -28.84 2.07
C LYS A 701 -15.07 -28.61 0.82
N VAL A 702 -13.98 -27.84 0.92
CA VAL A 702 -13.06 -27.56 -0.20
C VAL A 702 -11.85 -28.49 -0.27
N GLY A 703 -11.81 -29.51 0.59
CA GLY A 703 -10.77 -30.55 0.59
C GLY A 703 -9.42 -30.10 1.16
N GLY A 704 -9.41 -29.14 2.10
CA GLY A 704 -8.20 -28.71 2.81
C GLY A 704 -7.10 -28.13 1.92
N PHE A 705 -5.84 -28.23 2.31
CA PHE A 705 -4.70 -27.87 1.46
C PHE A 705 -4.41 -28.96 0.41
N ASP A 706 -3.93 -28.59 -0.78
CA ASP A 706 -3.54 -29.55 -1.83
C ASP A 706 -2.10 -30.05 -1.60
N GLU A 707 -1.98 -31.23 -1.00
CA GLU A 707 -0.70 -31.84 -0.64
C GLU A 707 0.14 -32.31 -1.82
N LYS A 708 -0.45 -32.41 -3.02
CA LYS A 708 0.21 -32.97 -4.21
C LYS A 708 0.71 -31.87 -5.12
N LEU A 709 -0.17 -30.93 -5.47
CA LEU A 709 0.17 -29.84 -6.39
C LEU A 709 0.90 -28.70 -5.67
N PHE A 710 0.55 -28.43 -4.41
CA PHE A 710 1.06 -27.28 -3.66
C PHE A 710 1.60 -27.69 -2.29
N PRO A 711 2.60 -28.58 -2.19
CA PRO A 711 3.12 -29.01 -0.89
C PRO A 711 3.93 -27.94 -0.16
N VAL A 712 4.44 -26.89 -0.84
CA VAL A 712 5.33 -25.90 -0.24
C VAL A 712 4.90 -24.46 -0.54
N ALA A 713 4.58 -24.15 -1.80
CA ALA A 713 4.23 -22.81 -2.25
C ALA A 713 2.79 -22.76 -2.79
N TYR A 714 2.19 -21.56 -2.80
CA TYR A 714 0.84 -21.28 -3.29
C TYR A 714 -0.31 -22.06 -2.60
N ASN A 715 -0.03 -22.84 -1.55
CA ASN A 715 -1.03 -23.64 -0.84
C ASN A 715 -2.13 -22.78 -0.20
N ASP A 716 -1.75 -21.63 0.35
CA ASP A 716 -2.63 -20.64 0.96
C ASP A 716 -3.50 -19.94 -0.09
N VAL A 717 -2.91 -19.54 -1.21
CA VAL A 717 -3.63 -18.96 -2.34
C VAL A 717 -4.60 -19.96 -2.95
N ASP A 718 -4.17 -21.21 -3.18
CA ASP A 718 -5.05 -22.27 -3.70
C ASP A 718 -6.24 -22.52 -2.77
N LEU A 719 -6.01 -22.63 -1.45
CA LEU A 719 -7.09 -22.80 -0.49
C LEU A 719 -8.07 -21.63 -0.54
N CYS A 720 -7.58 -20.38 -0.54
CA CYS A 720 -8.41 -19.19 -0.65
C CYS A 720 -9.25 -19.20 -1.94
N LEU A 721 -8.65 -19.57 -3.07
CA LEU A 721 -9.35 -19.62 -4.35
C LEU A 721 -10.40 -20.73 -4.40
N LYS A 722 -10.15 -21.90 -3.79
CA LYS A 722 -11.17 -22.94 -3.63
C LYS A 722 -12.33 -22.49 -2.74
N ILE A 723 -12.04 -21.78 -1.65
CA ILE A 723 -13.05 -21.18 -0.75
C ILE A 723 -13.95 -20.21 -1.54
N ARG A 724 -13.35 -19.36 -2.38
CA ARG A 724 -14.07 -18.43 -3.26
C ARG A 724 -14.91 -19.14 -4.30
N GLN A 725 -14.35 -20.17 -4.96
CA GLN A 725 -15.08 -20.98 -5.93
C GLN A 725 -16.29 -21.70 -5.29
N ALA A 726 -16.22 -22.02 -4.01
CA ALA A 726 -17.33 -22.58 -3.24
C ALA A 726 -18.38 -21.54 -2.77
N GLY A 727 -18.21 -20.27 -3.15
CA GLY A 727 -19.17 -19.17 -2.89
C GLY A 727 -18.92 -18.40 -1.60
N TYR A 728 -17.79 -18.60 -0.92
CA TYR A 728 -17.44 -17.90 0.32
C TYR A 728 -16.44 -16.77 0.10
N ARG A 729 -16.39 -15.82 1.02
CA ARG A 729 -15.49 -14.68 0.97
C ARG A 729 -14.20 -14.96 1.73
N VAL A 730 -13.11 -14.34 1.24
CA VAL A 730 -11.84 -14.26 1.93
C VAL A 730 -11.66 -12.80 2.33
N VAL A 731 -11.45 -12.55 3.62
CA VAL A 731 -11.46 -11.21 4.18
C VAL A 731 -10.11 -10.91 4.84
N TYR A 732 -9.52 -9.78 4.49
CA TYR A 732 -8.37 -9.23 5.19
C TYR A 732 -8.85 -8.28 6.29
N THR A 733 -8.24 -8.36 7.49
CA THR A 733 -8.51 -7.41 8.57
C THR A 733 -7.22 -6.75 9.09
N PRO A 734 -7.19 -5.41 9.15
CA PRO A 734 -6.09 -4.68 9.76
C PRO A 734 -6.19 -4.68 11.30
N HIS A 735 -7.29 -5.16 11.87
CA HIS A 735 -7.51 -5.21 13.32
C HIS A 735 -6.93 -6.47 13.98
N ALA A 736 -6.17 -7.25 13.21
CA ALA A 736 -5.27 -8.28 13.68
C ALA A 736 -3.88 -7.99 13.10
N THR A 737 -3.10 -7.13 13.77
CA THR A 737 -1.72 -6.82 13.34
C THR A 737 -0.71 -7.63 14.13
N LEU A 738 0.20 -8.30 13.41
CA LEU A 738 1.22 -9.21 13.94
C LEU A 738 2.57 -8.93 13.30
N HIS A 739 3.66 -9.33 13.96
CA HIS A 739 4.99 -9.32 13.36
C HIS A 739 5.35 -10.71 12.83
N HIS A 740 5.97 -10.77 11.65
CA HIS A 740 6.43 -12.02 11.05
C HIS A 740 7.92 -11.93 10.68
N TYR A 741 8.73 -12.85 11.22
CA TYR A 741 10.20 -12.80 11.16
C TYR A 741 10.80 -13.64 9.99
N GLU A 742 10.09 -13.68 8.86
CA GLU A 742 10.32 -14.46 7.62
C GLU A 742 11.79 -14.76 7.22
N ALA A 743 12.73 -13.83 7.48
CA ALA A 743 14.15 -13.94 7.12
C ALA A 743 14.99 -14.90 7.97
N VAL A 744 14.47 -15.39 9.11
CA VAL A 744 15.23 -16.29 10.02
C VAL A 744 14.97 -17.77 9.66
N SER A 745 14.07 -18.00 8.70
CA SER A 745 13.18 -19.16 8.77
C SER A 745 13.30 -20.18 7.62
N LYS A 746 13.82 -19.75 6.46
CA LYS A 746 13.88 -20.58 5.26
C LYS A 746 15.32 -20.66 4.74
N ALA A 747 15.75 -21.85 4.31
CA ALA A 747 17.00 -21.97 3.58
C ALA A 747 16.85 -21.29 2.20
N PRO A 748 17.92 -20.75 1.59
CA PRO A 748 17.85 -20.09 0.29
C PRO A 748 17.20 -20.93 -0.82
N GLU A 749 17.33 -22.26 -0.75
CA GLU A 749 16.70 -23.19 -1.70
C GLU A 749 15.18 -23.33 -1.54
N ASP A 750 14.61 -22.89 -0.40
CA ASP A 750 13.18 -22.92 -0.08
C ASP A 750 12.49 -21.56 -0.32
N ILE A 751 13.23 -20.54 -0.76
CA ILE A 751 12.71 -19.17 -0.99
C ILE A 751 11.97 -19.08 -2.33
N ASP A 752 12.44 -19.79 -3.36
CA ASP A 752 11.82 -19.77 -4.68
C ASP A 752 10.83 -20.94 -4.84
N PRO A 753 9.57 -20.67 -5.24
CA PRO A 753 8.62 -21.71 -5.58
C PRO A 753 9.21 -22.67 -6.62
N ARG A 754 9.01 -23.97 -6.41
CA ARG A 754 9.44 -24.98 -7.39
C ARG A 754 8.75 -24.70 -8.73
N PRO A 755 9.46 -24.75 -9.88
CA PRO A 755 8.87 -24.45 -11.19
C PRO A 755 7.60 -25.25 -11.51
N GLU A 756 7.53 -26.49 -11.01
CA GLU A 756 6.36 -27.37 -11.12
C GLU A 756 5.12 -26.82 -10.41
N GLU A 757 5.27 -26.27 -9.19
CA GLU A 757 4.17 -25.66 -8.44
C GLU A 757 3.71 -24.37 -9.12
N THR A 758 4.64 -23.56 -9.63
CA THR A 758 4.33 -22.34 -10.40
C THR A 758 3.54 -22.67 -11.67
N ALA A 759 3.98 -23.69 -12.43
CA ALA A 759 3.28 -24.12 -13.63
C ALA A 759 1.89 -24.70 -13.31
N ALA A 760 1.78 -25.50 -12.25
CA ALA A 760 0.50 -26.05 -11.80
C ALA A 760 -0.46 -24.95 -11.34
N PHE A 761 0.04 -23.95 -10.60
CA PHE A 761 -0.74 -22.82 -10.13
C PHE A 761 -1.30 -22.00 -11.29
N ARG A 762 -0.44 -21.65 -12.26
CA ARG A 762 -0.86 -20.95 -13.49
C ARG A 762 -1.91 -21.74 -14.26
N ALA A 763 -1.65 -23.03 -14.50
CA ALA A 763 -2.58 -23.88 -15.24
C ALA A 763 -3.95 -24.01 -14.54
N LYS A 764 -3.97 -24.12 -13.21
CA LYS A 764 -5.19 -24.30 -12.42
C LYS A 764 -6.00 -23.01 -12.27
N TRP A 765 -5.32 -21.86 -12.10
CA TRP A 765 -5.95 -20.59 -11.70
C TRP A 765 -5.82 -19.46 -12.72
N GLN A 766 -5.49 -19.78 -13.98
CA GLN A 766 -5.35 -18.79 -15.07
C GLN A 766 -6.48 -17.74 -15.13
N PRO A 767 -7.77 -18.11 -15.02
CA PRO A 767 -8.85 -17.12 -15.10
C PRO A 767 -8.80 -16.04 -14.01
N VAL A 768 -8.34 -16.39 -12.80
CA VAL A 768 -8.21 -15.44 -11.69
C VAL A 768 -6.89 -14.68 -11.76
N ILE A 769 -5.84 -15.29 -12.31
CA ILE A 769 -4.56 -14.63 -12.64
C ILE A 769 -4.78 -13.52 -13.68
N ASP A 770 -5.62 -13.77 -14.68
CA ASP A 770 -5.93 -12.79 -15.73
C ASP A 770 -6.80 -11.64 -15.20
N ARG A 771 -7.64 -11.91 -14.20
CA ARG A 771 -8.56 -10.94 -13.62
C ARG A 771 -8.86 -11.26 -12.15
N ASP A 772 -8.08 -10.65 -11.25
CA ASP A 772 -8.40 -10.62 -9.82
C ASP A 772 -9.52 -9.58 -9.60
N PRO A 773 -10.70 -9.97 -9.09
CA PRO A 773 -11.83 -9.04 -8.92
C PRO A 773 -11.55 -7.92 -7.91
N PHE A 774 -10.57 -8.06 -7.02
CA PHE A 774 -10.24 -7.02 -6.03
C PHE A 774 -8.97 -6.24 -6.39
N TYR A 775 -8.49 -6.38 -7.62
CA TYR A 775 -7.36 -5.62 -8.15
C TYR A 775 -7.70 -5.03 -9.52
N ASN A 776 -7.68 -3.71 -9.62
CA ASN A 776 -8.10 -3.04 -10.84
C ASN A 776 -7.09 -3.27 -11.99
N PRO A 777 -7.54 -3.59 -13.22
CA PRO A 777 -6.67 -3.87 -14.38
C PRO A 777 -5.83 -2.68 -14.87
N ASN A 778 -6.11 -1.48 -14.36
CA ASN A 778 -5.38 -0.24 -14.65
C ASN A 778 -4.16 -0.03 -13.72
N LEU A 779 -3.97 -0.92 -12.75
CA LEU A 779 -2.82 -0.96 -11.86
C LEU A 779 -1.74 -1.93 -12.37
N THR A 780 -0.50 -1.71 -11.94
CA THR A 780 0.66 -2.51 -12.34
C THR A 780 0.61 -3.93 -11.79
N LEU A 781 1.05 -4.92 -12.57
CA LEU A 781 1.28 -6.29 -12.07
C LEU A 781 2.77 -6.56 -11.78
N ASP A 782 3.62 -5.55 -11.96
CA ASP A 782 5.08 -5.64 -11.87
C ASP A 782 5.65 -5.09 -10.55
N SER A 783 4.79 -4.59 -9.65
CA SER A 783 5.18 -4.09 -8.32
C SER A 783 4.05 -4.19 -7.30
N GLU A 784 4.40 -4.28 -6.02
CA GLU A 784 3.48 -4.49 -4.89
C GLU A 784 2.87 -3.18 -4.33
N ASP A 785 3.03 -2.06 -5.02
CA ASP A 785 2.77 -0.70 -4.52
C ASP A 785 1.51 -0.02 -5.07
N TYR A 786 0.70 -0.74 -5.88
CA TYR A 786 -0.51 -0.20 -6.52
C TYR A 786 -0.20 1.01 -7.43
N ALA A 787 0.99 1.09 -8.01
CA ALA A 787 1.30 2.10 -9.00
C ALA A 787 0.51 1.89 -10.31
N LEU A 788 0.43 2.93 -11.13
CA LEU A 788 -0.27 2.89 -12.40
C LEU A 788 0.39 1.93 -13.38
N ARG A 789 -0.44 1.18 -14.11
CA ARG A 789 0.01 0.30 -15.19
C ARG A 789 0.76 1.10 -16.27
N LYS A 790 1.74 0.44 -16.90
CA LYS A 790 2.50 0.95 -18.04
C LYS A 790 2.35 -0.01 -19.22
N ARG A 791 2.28 0.50 -20.45
CA ARG A 791 2.41 -0.37 -21.62
C ARG A 791 3.83 -0.96 -21.68
N PRO A 792 4.00 -2.26 -22.00
CA PRO A 792 5.33 -2.82 -22.24
C PRO A 792 6.03 -2.07 -23.37
N ASN A 793 7.28 -1.65 -23.15
CA ASN A 793 8.09 -0.99 -24.18
C ASN A 793 8.23 -1.93 -25.41
N GLY A 794 7.53 -1.61 -26.51
CA GLY A 794 7.63 -2.34 -27.78
C GLY A 794 6.58 -3.42 -28.06
N GLY A 795 5.48 -3.50 -27.29
CA GLY A 795 4.36 -4.39 -27.59
C GLY A 795 3.40 -3.81 -28.66
N PRO A 796 2.88 -4.62 -29.60
CA PRO A 796 1.88 -4.16 -30.57
C PRO A 796 0.59 -3.68 -29.90
N HIS A 797 -0.07 -2.71 -30.53
CA HIS A 797 -1.40 -2.23 -30.15
C HIS A 797 -2.44 -3.35 -30.29
N PHE A 798 -2.74 -4.05 -29.21
CA PHE A 798 -3.96 -4.83 -29.12
C PHE A 798 -4.97 -4.02 -28.32
N GLY A 799 -5.95 -3.46 -29.02
CA GLY A 799 -7.15 -2.88 -28.41
C GLY A 799 -7.94 -4.00 -27.73
N HIS A 800 -8.24 -3.81 -26.45
CA HIS A 800 -9.20 -4.62 -25.70
C HIS A 800 -10.55 -3.92 -25.65
#